data_AF-A0A832A0G7-F1
#
_entry.id   AF-A0A832A0G7-F1
#
_cell.length_a   1.000
_cell.length_b   1.000
_cell.length_c   1.000
_cell.angle_alpha   90.00
_cell.angle_beta   90.00
_cell.angle_gamma   90.00
#
_symmetry.space_group_name_H-M   'P 1'
#
loop_
_entity.id
_entity.type
_entity.pdbx_description
1 polymer ?
#
loop_
_entity_poly.entity_id
_entity_poly.type
_entity_poly.pdbx_seq_one_letter_code
_entity_poly.pdbx_strand_id
1 'polypeptide(L)'
;MSKTVTVTMDGRTVQAPEGSTILDVAKREGIHIPTLCYTHLLRPLENCRLCVVAVEGEKQFKAACSTPVSDGMVIRTSGPDLSQTRKLLLELLLDTHYGDCVAPCSVTCPANVDIQGYLALIRHGEYLEAVRLIKEKIPMPATIGRVCPHPCEGACRRHLVDEPVNINHCKRFVADFEMKSGIRILPTPAPDTGHHVAVVGGGPAGLSAAYYLRALGHGVTIFEARDKLGGMLRYGIPEYRLPKKILDWEIDGILSLGVRVRTGVVWGRDFTLDDLKKEGFGAIFLAIGAWASRKLGIVGEDLEGVESGVDFLENIAAGKPVKVGRRVVVIGGGNVAIDAARSALRLGAEKVTILYRRSRKEMPASHEEIEAAEAEGVEIHLLAAPTRVLGDNGRARQLEFIRMELGEPDASGRRRPVPVEGSETLLDVDQVISAIGQYPVVLTPDQDPGMEKIPVTRWSTIGGDPRSMHTGAEMIFVGGDLFRGPMTVVAALADGRKAAYSLNRFFQAGRVEPEPLHFNISKGDLQQIDKEPFGVYKVIPRERMPEVEVSRRLQSFMEVELGFDEAQAKREAERCLVCGCSAAFDCRLRELMNEFQVDWREQPSKKIHFQRVAAIDTHPVIALDPNKCIRCERCYVACRTFQCSNAIDFKDWPKFNDRCVSCGLCVDLCPTGALMERRQGRPVERLDWASVPTHCIQCGYGCEVDLKVKGERLVWIADGRDAAPNRASTCRRGRFRAYDDHWRGKRVTKPLVRENGELRETSWGKALETALQGLKAAAEKHGPHAVGALGSPRFSCEGLYLLQRWMRTRFRTPYVDTLGRRSAEGALRYGLLPDQGRSLAPPMADLAQAPAVLLVADRIEDTNPVTVTSIRRAVQQARVPLWVFGRVPESLRGAPALVSAVDPAKWPDLLACLAVQCAEKLGDKAFDALQKVFGTDVVQTLKGVCLEPAEKNVLESVVNGIAAVGSAALVVDLAPLENLADAALHRSMQAARAVVSAMKSAAKKDGAGLFFAAPYANAVGACLVGMSPTRLPGWTSFDDAPGVARIRELWDGTELPAPPETGGLEAVSAGRIRALYLQDSALLEEASKEALESLGRLEFLVLQENVLGPAASWAQVVLPTAAFGEQSGIIVNQEGRLLTLAKGLAQQGESFPDWDVLCRLMAADGAPFPQTLEAVYQEWAALFFAGAVPAWDRAAAEKKRLAEILQ
;
A
#
# COMPACT_ATOMS: atom_id res chain seq x y z
N MET A 1 -24.76 27.24 -26.95
CA MET A 1 -23.29 27.24 -27.06
C MET A 1 -22.75 28.23 -26.05
N SER A 2 -21.88 27.81 -25.13
CA SER A 2 -21.22 28.74 -24.20
C SER A 2 -20.36 29.72 -24.99
N LYS A 3 -20.50 31.02 -24.73
CA LYS A 3 -19.63 32.05 -25.32
C LYS A 3 -18.18 31.75 -24.95
N THR A 4 -17.27 31.87 -25.91
CA THR A 4 -15.84 31.59 -25.73
C THR A 4 -15.06 32.90 -25.66
N VAL A 5 -14.03 32.93 -24.83
CA VAL A 5 -13.07 34.03 -24.73
C VAL A 5 -11.69 33.57 -25.20
N THR A 6 -10.94 34.49 -25.79
CA THR A 6 -9.57 34.25 -26.24
C THR A 6 -8.59 34.84 -25.22
N VAL A 7 -7.69 34.01 -24.70
CA VAL A 7 -6.65 34.44 -23.76
C VAL A 7 -5.27 34.01 -24.24
N THR A 8 -4.23 34.71 -23.81
CA THR A 8 -2.84 34.36 -24.09
C THR A 8 -2.18 33.89 -22.80
N MET A 9 -1.74 32.62 -22.74
CA MET A 9 -1.05 32.02 -21.58
C MET A 9 0.37 31.63 -21.96
N ASP A 10 1.37 32.24 -21.33
CA ASP A 10 2.80 32.01 -21.61
C ASP A 10 3.14 32.10 -23.11
N GLY A 11 2.54 33.08 -23.79
CA GLY A 11 2.70 33.31 -25.23
C GLY A 11 1.83 32.43 -26.14
N ARG A 12 1.03 31.51 -25.59
CA ARG A 12 0.11 30.65 -26.35
C ARG A 12 -1.31 31.20 -26.32
N THR A 13 -1.91 31.42 -27.49
CA THR A 13 -3.33 31.82 -27.60
C THR A 13 -4.23 30.61 -27.45
N VAL A 14 -5.18 30.65 -26.51
CA VAL A 14 -6.10 29.55 -26.19
C VAL A 14 -7.53 30.06 -26.05
N GLN A 15 -8.51 29.26 -26.46
CA GLN A 15 -9.93 29.61 -26.37
C GLN A 15 -10.60 28.86 -25.23
N ALA A 16 -11.22 29.57 -24.29
CA ALA A 16 -11.87 28.98 -23.13
C ALA A 16 -13.35 29.36 -23.05
N PRO A 17 -14.23 28.50 -22.48
CA PRO A 17 -15.58 28.92 -22.13
C PRO A 17 -15.54 30.13 -21.18
N GLU A 18 -16.34 31.15 -21.48
CA GLU A 18 -16.53 32.33 -20.61
C GLU A 18 -16.92 31.88 -19.20
N GLY A 19 -16.23 32.41 -18.18
CA GLY A 19 -16.42 32.02 -16.77
C GLY A 19 -15.47 30.91 -16.26
N SER A 20 -14.70 30.27 -17.12
CA SER A 20 -13.62 29.36 -16.67
C SER A 20 -12.58 30.13 -15.85
N THR A 21 -11.97 29.50 -14.84
CA THR A 21 -10.86 30.14 -14.11
C THR A 21 -9.56 30.01 -14.90
N ILE A 22 -8.57 30.86 -14.62
CA ILE A 22 -7.22 30.74 -15.21
C ILE A 22 -6.64 29.33 -14.98
N LEU A 23 -6.87 28.74 -13.80
CA LEU A 23 -6.37 27.40 -13.49
C LEU A 23 -7.07 26.31 -14.31
N ASP A 24 -8.37 26.44 -14.57
CA ASP A 24 -9.12 25.48 -15.40
C ASP A 24 -8.58 25.49 -16.83
N VAL A 25 -8.33 26.68 -17.38
CA VAL A 25 -7.72 26.85 -18.72
C VAL A 25 -6.31 26.27 -18.71
N ALA A 26 -5.47 26.62 -17.74
CA ALA A 26 -4.11 26.10 -17.63
C ALA A 26 -4.08 24.56 -17.65
N LYS A 27 -4.92 23.91 -16.85
CA LYS A 27 -4.99 22.44 -16.78
C LYS A 27 -5.39 21.80 -18.09
N ARG A 28 -6.37 22.37 -18.79
CA ARG A 28 -6.83 21.85 -20.09
C ARG A 28 -5.72 21.91 -21.14
N GLU A 29 -4.87 22.93 -21.07
CA GLU A 29 -3.74 23.14 -21.99
C GLU A 29 -2.44 22.47 -21.52
N GLY A 30 -2.48 21.70 -20.43
CA GLY A 30 -1.30 21.03 -19.86
C GLY A 30 -0.27 21.98 -19.23
N ILE A 31 -0.67 23.20 -18.85
CA ILE A 31 0.18 24.19 -18.18
C ILE A 31 0.13 23.94 -16.67
N HIS A 32 1.30 23.66 -16.08
CA HIS A 32 1.44 23.40 -14.64
C HIS A 32 1.36 24.71 -13.83
N ILE A 33 0.38 24.79 -12.93
CA ILE A 33 0.28 25.83 -11.91
C ILE A 33 0.19 25.15 -10.53
N PRO A 34 1.12 25.41 -9.60
CA PRO A 34 1.20 24.69 -8.34
C PRO A 34 0.03 25.04 -7.41
N THR A 35 -0.53 24.02 -6.76
CA THR A 35 -1.63 24.13 -5.80
C THR A 35 -1.51 23.09 -4.69
N LEU A 36 -1.93 23.46 -3.46
CA LEU A 36 -2.10 22.54 -2.33
C LEU A 36 -3.55 22.45 -1.84
N CYS A 37 -4.24 23.60 -1.77
CA CYS A 37 -5.61 23.70 -1.27
C CYS A 37 -6.69 23.46 -2.34
N TYR A 38 -6.32 23.48 -3.63
CA TYR A 38 -7.27 23.25 -4.73
C TYR A 38 -7.57 21.75 -4.89
N THR A 39 -8.83 21.43 -5.13
CA THR A 39 -9.30 20.14 -5.64
C THR A 39 -10.52 20.40 -6.51
N HIS A 40 -10.76 19.56 -7.52
CA HIS A 40 -11.92 19.69 -8.41
C HIS A 40 -13.25 19.45 -7.69
N LEU A 41 -13.22 18.79 -6.52
CA LEU A 41 -14.41 18.50 -5.72
C LEU A 41 -14.95 19.72 -4.93
N LEU A 42 -14.13 20.76 -4.75
CA LEU A 42 -14.45 21.88 -3.87
C LEU A 42 -14.36 23.21 -4.62
N ARG A 43 -15.10 24.21 -4.14
CA ARG A 43 -14.89 25.60 -4.57
C ARG A 43 -13.45 26.05 -4.26
N PRO A 44 -12.86 26.97 -5.05
CA PRO A 44 -11.55 27.52 -4.76
C PRO A 44 -11.47 28.11 -3.35
N LEU A 45 -10.49 27.65 -2.56
CA LEU A 45 -10.32 28.09 -1.16
C LEU A 45 -9.35 29.27 -1.04
N GLU A 46 -8.44 29.43 -2.00
CA GLU A 46 -7.37 30.44 -2.00
C GLU A 46 -6.38 30.42 -0.81
N ASN A 47 -6.55 29.54 0.17
CA ASN A 47 -5.76 29.51 1.41
C ASN A 47 -4.24 29.33 1.19
N CYS A 48 -3.81 28.47 0.25
CA CYS A 48 -2.37 28.22 0.05
C CYS A 48 -1.64 29.27 -0.79
N ARG A 49 -2.36 30.08 -1.58
CA ARG A 49 -1.85 31.11 -2.50
C ARG A 49 -0.78 30.66 -3.53
N LEU A 50 -0.40 29.39 -3.62
CA LEU A 50 0.65 28.94 -4.56
C LEU A 50 0.29 29.10 -6.05
N CYS A 51 -0.99 29.14 -6.38
CA CYS A 51 -1.48 29.36 -7.74
C CYS A 51 -1.40 30.82 -8.20
N VAL A 52 -0.48 31.62 -7.66
CA VAL A 52 -0.24 32.99 -8.11
C VAL A 52 0.23 33.01 -9.56
N VAL A 53 -0.35 33.91 -10.36
CA VAL A 53 0.02 34.19 -11.75
C VAL A 53 0.10 35.70 -11.96
N ALA A 54 0.89 36.13 -12.94
CA ALA A 54 0.92 37.51 -13.38
C ALA A 54 -0.08 37.72 -14.52
N VAL A 55 -0.87 38.78 -14.44
CA VAL A 55 -1.82 39.18 -15.49
C VAL A 55 -1.41 40.58 -15.95
N GLU A 56 -1.29 40.78 -17.26
CA GLU A 56 -0.88 42.07 -17.81
C GLU A 56 -1.87 43.18 -17.44
N GLY A 57 -1.37 44.35 -17.04
CA GLY A 57 -2.17 45.47 -16.54
C GLY A 57 -2.53 45.40 -15.05
N GLU A 58 -2.32 44.26 -14.39
CA GLU A 58 -2.57 44.09 -12.95
C GLU A 58 -1.32 44.38 -12.11
N LYS A 59 -1.47 45.17 -11.04
CA LYS A 59 -0.35 45.53 -10.15
C LYS A 59 0.04 44.40 -9.19
N GLN A 60 -0.86 43.47 -8.93
CA GLN A 60 -0.67 42.36 -7.99
C GLN A 60 -0.89 41.03 -8.69
N PHE A 61 -0.18 39.98 -8.25
CA PHE A 61 -0.44 38.63 -8.72
C PHE A 61 -1.85 38.17 -8.36
N LYS A 62 -2.49 37.45 -9.28
CA LYS A 62 -3.84 36.93 -9.12
C LYS A 62 -3.80 35.46 -8.75
N ALA A 63 -4.81 34.99 -8.02
CA ALA A 63 -4.98 33.57 -7.76
C ALA A 63 -5.63 32.90 -8.97
N ALA A 64 -4.89 32.04 -9.67
CA ALA A 64 -5.39 31.37 -10.86
C ALA A 64 -6.63 30.50 -10.59
N CYS A 65 -6.74 29.94 -9.39
CA CYS A 65 -7.82 29.02 -9.03
C CYS A 65 -9.21 29.66 -8.93
N SER A 66 -9.31 30.99 -8.81
CA SER A 66 -10.58 31.70 -8.61
C SER A 66 -10.79 32.86 -9.57
N THR A 67 -9.75 33.30 -10.29
CA THR A 67 -9.84 34.41 -11.24
C THR A 67 -10.43 33.91 -12.56
N PRO A 68 -11.61 34.40 -12.99
CA PRO A 68 -12.18 34.06 -14.29
C PRO A 68 -11.34 34.64 -15.43
N VAL A 69 -11.26 33.92 -16.55
CA VAL A 69 -10.64 34.46 -17.77
C VAL A 69 -11.58 35.46 -18.48
N SER A 70 -11.00 36.54 -19.01
CA SER A 70 -11.70 37.52 -19.86
C SER A 70 -11.05 37.61 -21.24
N ASP A 71 -11.81 38.00 -22.24
CA ASP A 71 -11.29 38.15 -23.61
C ASP A 71 -10.11 39.14 -23.65
N GLY A 72 -9.05 38.78 -24.37
CA GLY A 72 -7.81 39.54 -24.47
C GLY A 72 -6.88 39.45 -23.25
N MET A 73 -7.20 38.66 -22.22
CA MET A 73 -6.35 38.52 -21.03
C MET A 73 -5.01 37.87 -21.38
N VAL A 74 -3.90 38.48 -20.93
CA VAL A 74 -2.54 37.97 -21.09
C VAL A 74 -2.00 37.54 -19.73
N ILE A 75 -1.59 36.27 -19.63
CA ILE A 75 -1.28 35.58 -18.38
C ILE A 75 0.11 34.97 -18.48
N ARG A 76 0.93 35.22 -17.48
CA ARG A 76 2.23 34.56 -17.27
C ARG A 76 2.16 33.67 -16.04
N THR A 77 2.44 32.38 -16.21
CA THR A 77 2.34 31.37 -15.14
C THR A 77 3.68 31.03 -14.50
N SER A 78 4.79 31.40 -15.14
CA SER A 78 6.16 31.16 -14.69
C SER A 78 7.05 32.39 -14.81
N GLY A 79 8.10 32.47 -13.99
CA GLY A 79 9.02 33.61 -13.96
C GLY A 79 9.82 33.67 -12.65
N PRO A 80 10.95 34.40 -12.60
CA PRO A 80 11.76 34.53 -11.39
C PRO A 80 10.99 35.11 -10.20
N ASP A 81 10.17 36.13 -10.45
CA ASP A 81 9.32 36.81 -9.47
C ASP A 81 8.22 35.89 -8.90
N LEU A 82 7.54 35.14 -9.76
CA LEU A 82 6.53 34.14 -9.35
C LEU A 82 7.18 32.98 -8.59
N SER A 83 8.36 32.52 -9.01
CA SER A 83 9.09 31.45 -8.33
C SER A 83 9.55 31.87 -6.94
N GLN A 84 10.09 33.08 -6.80
CA GLN A 84 10.49 33.65 -5.51
C GLN A 84 9.27 33.85 -4.58
N THR A 85 8.14 34.32 -5.12
CA THR A 85 6.90 34.47 -4.36
C THR A 85 6.38 33.12 -3.87
N ARG A 86 6.37 32.09 -4.72
CA ARG A 86 5.96 30.73 -4.34
C ARG A 86 6.88 30.13 -3.29
N LYS A 87 8.20 30.34 -3.41
CA LYS A 87 9.18 29.94 -2.39
C LYS A 87 8.87 30.57 -1.03
N LEU A 88 8.64 31.90 -0.98
CA LEU A 88 8.27 32.59 0.25
C LEU A 88 6.94 32.06 0.85
N LEU A 89 5.92 31.82 0.01
CA LEU A 89 4.65 31.26 0.46
C LEU A 89 4.81 29.86 1.06
N LEU A 90 5.65 29.03 0.46
CA LEU A 90 6.00 27.71 0.98
C LEU A 90 6.72 27.83 2.33
N GLU A 91 7.70 28.72 2.47
CA GLU A 91 8.39 28.99 3.73
C GLU A 91 7.43 29.43 4.85
N LEU A 92 6.42 30.26 4.52
CA LEU A 92 5.38 30.67 5.48
C LEU A 92 4.46 29.50 5.90
N LEU A 93 4.15 28.57 4.99
CA LEU A 93 3.37 27.37 5.34
C LEU A 93 4.09 26.44 6.33
N LEU A 94 5.41 26.57 6.47
CA LEU A 94 6.24 25.75 7.35
C LEU A 94 6.29 26.25 8.79
N ASP A 95 5.85 27.48 9.07
CA ASP A 95 5.91 28.09 10.41
C ASP A 95 5.25 27.23 11.50
N THR A 96 4.26 26.41 11.11
CA THR A 96 3.52 25.51 12.01
C THR A 96 3.76 24.03 11.73
N HIS A 97 4.65 23.68 10.78
CA HIS A 97 4.89 22.29 10.38
C HIS A 97 6.08 21.71 11.15
N TYR A 98 5.83 20.75 12.03
CA TYR A 98 6.83 20.13 12.90
C TYR A 98 6.78 18.61 12.81
N GLY A 99 7.84 17.98 12.30
CA GLY A 99 7.85 16.53 12.10
C GLY A 99 9.18 16.02 11.57
N ASP A 100 9.38 14.71 11.61
CA ASP A 100 10.41 14.04 10.81
C ASP A 100 9.74 13.66 9.47
N CYS A 101 10.05 14.33 8.36
CA CYS A 101 9.51 13.92 7.06
C CYS A 101 10.00 12.51 6.73
N VAL A 102 11.33 12.32 6.69
CA VAL A 102 11.98 11.02 6.59
C VAL A 102 12.50 10.63 7.98
N ALA A 103 12.36 9.36 8.35
CA ALA A 103 12.84 8.88 9.64
C ALA A 103 14.34 9.16 9.85
N PRO A 104 14.74 9.56 11.07
CA PRO A 104 16.15 9.83 11.38
C PRO A 104 17.05 8.63 11.10
N CYS A 105 16.61 7.41 11.40
CA CYS A 105 17.39 6.20 11.12
C CYS A 105 17.71 6.06 9.61
N SER A 106 16.77 6.40 8.73
CA SER A 106 16.95 6.37 7.27
C SER A 106 17.83 7.53 6.78
N VAL A 107 17.74 8.71 7.40
CA VAL A 107 18.60 9.87 7.07
C VAL A 107 20.05 9.59 7.48
N THR A 108 20.27 9.01 8.66
CA THR A 108 21.60 8.69 9.20
C THR A 108 22.26 7.50 8.49
N CYS A 109 21.49 6.59 7.90
CA CYS A 109 22.04 5.50 7.11
C CYS A 109 22.75 6.06 5.85
N PRO A 110 24.04 5.78 5.61
CA PRO A 110 24.76 6.28 4.43
C PRO A 110 24.13 5.90 3.08
N ALA A 111 23.41 4.77 3.05
CA ALA A 111 22.69 4.30 1.86
C ALA A 111 21.31 4.95 1.68
N ASN A 112 20.76 5.60 2.71
CA ASN A 112 19.39 6.10 2.79
C ASN A 112 18.32 5.01 2.50
N VAL A 113 18.54 3.83 3.08
CA VAL A 113 17.59 2.70 3.04
C VAL A 113 16.34 3.00 3.88
N ASP A 114 15.19 2.50 3.44
CA ASP A 114 13.91 2.70 4.13
C ASP A 114 13.75 1.73 5.30
N ILE A 115 14.28 2.11 6.45
CA ILE A 115 14.31 1.27 7.65
C ILE A 115 12.93 1.00 8.22
N GLN A 116 12.11 2.04 8.31
CA GLN A 116 10.77 1.87 8.86
C GLN A 116 9.91 1.00 7.95
N GLY A 117 10.07 1.11 6.63
CA GLY A 117 9.32 0.30 5.67
C GLY A 117 9.61 -1.18 5.79
N TYR A 118 10.88 -1.60 5.82
CA TYR A 118 11.17 -3.03 5.94
C TYR A 118 10.86 -3.59 7.34
N LEU A 119 10.95 -2.79 8.41
CA LEU A 119 10.48 -3.22 9.74
C LEU A 119 8.97 -3.44 9.74
N ALA A 120 8.20 -2.57 9.09
CA ALA A 120 6.76 -2.78 8.92
C ALA A 120 6.46 -4.08 8.16
N LEU A 121 7.21 -4.38 7.10
CA LEU A 121 7.08 -5.62 6.33
C LEU A 121 7.42 -6.86 7.17
N ILE A 122 8.46 -6.82 8.01
CA ILE A 122 8.79 -7.89 8.96
C ILE A 122 7.64 -8.16 9.94
N ARG A 123 7.07 -7.09 10.52
CA ARG A 123 5.93 -7.19 11.42
C ARG A 123 4.73 -7.90 10.75
N HIS A 124 4.54 -7.67 9.45
CA HIS A 124 3.46 -8.29 8.67
C HIS A 124 3.78 -9.69 8.15
N GLY A 125 5.01 -10.21 8.36
CA GLY A 125 5.43 -11.50 7.82
C GLY A 125 5.83 -11.47 6.33
N GLU A 126 6.01 -10.29 5.75
CA GLU A 126 6.29 -10.07 4.32
C GLU A 126 7.79 -9.96 4.06
N TYR A 127 8.53 -11.03 4.35
CA TYR A 127 9.99 -10.99 4.41
C TYR A 127 10.68 -10.78 3.04
N LEU A 128 10.15 -11.37 1.97
CA LEU A 128 10.71 -11.18 0.62
C LEU A 128 10.49 -9.75 0.09
N GLU A 129 9.35 -9.13 0.42
CA GLU A 129 9.10 -7.72 0.13
C GLU A 129 10.07 -6.81 0.92
N ALA A 130 10.33 -7.15 2.19
CA ALA A 130 11.30 -6.42 3.01
C ALA A 130 12.69 -6.43 2.36
N VAL A 131 13.10 -7.57 1.82
CA VAL A 131 14.35 -7.70 1.06
C VAL A 131 14.33 -6.89 -0.23
N ARG A 132 13.24 -6.93 -1.00
CA ARG A 132 13.10 -6.14 -2.23
C ARG A 132 13.27 -4.64 -1.95
N LEU A 133 12.63 -4.14 -0.89
CA LEU A 133 12.73 -2.75 -0.45
C LEU A 133 14.15 -2.38 -0.01
N ILE A 134 14.85 -3.27 0.72
CA ILE A 134 16.25 -3.03 1.11
C ILE A 134 17.16 -2.94 -0.14
N LYS A 135 16.95 -3.83 -1.11
CA LYS A 135 17.75 -3.94 -2.35
C LYS A 135 17.61 -2.78 -3.32
N GLU A 136 16.66 -1.86 -3.10
CA GLU A 136 16.62 -0.56 -3.80
C GLU A 136 17.79 0.35 -3.45
N LYS A 137 18.39 0.16 -2.26
CA LYS A 137 19.46 1.01 -1.74
C LYS A 137 20.70 0.23 -1.30
N ILE A 138 20.56 -1.06 -1.01
CA ILE A 138 21.64 -1.94 -0.53
C ILE A 138 21.56 -3.28 -1.29
N PRO A 139 22.42 -3.53 -2.30
CA PRO A 139 22.35 -4.75 -3.10
C PRO A 139 22.83 -6.00 -2.37
N MET A 140 23.54 -5.83 -1.25
CA MET A 140 24.15 -6.91 -0.46
C MET A 140 23.63 -6.92 1.00
N PRO A 141 22.31 -7.09 1.24
CA PRO A 141 21.73 -7.02 2.57
C PRO A 141 22.24 -8.08 3.54
N ALA A 142 22.60 -9.28 3.08
CA ALA A 142 23.07 -10.38 3.92
C ALA A 142 24.47 -10.09 4.48
N THR A 143 25.36 -9.52 3.66
CA THR A 143 26.66 -9.02 4.10
C THR A 143 26.50 -7.84 5.04
N ILE A 144 25.70 -6.82 4.68
CA ILE A 144 25.52 -5.64 5.54
C ILE A 144 24.83 -5.99 6.86
N GLY A 145 24.00 -7.04 6.91
CA GLY A 145 23.42 -7.54 8.17
C GLY A 145 24.47 -8.02 9.19
N ARG A 146 25.70 -8.33 8.75
CA ARG A 146 26.77 -8.91 9.57
C ARG A 146 27.88 -7.93 9.92
N VAL A 147 28.18 -6.97 9.04
CA VAL A 147 29.38 -6.13 9.17
C VAL A 147 29.08 -4.64 9.43
N CYS A 148 27.80 -4.27 9.51
CA CYS A 148 27.39 -2.87 9.63
C CYS A 148 27.54 -2.34 11.07
N PRO A 149 28.19 -1.19 11.28
CA PRO A 149 28.25 -0.52 12.59
C PRO A 149 26.95 0.26 12.92
N HIS A 150 25.88 0.04 12.13
CA HIS A 150 24.50 0.43 12.42
C HIS A 150 24.28 1.84 13.02
N PRO A 151 24.84 2.91 12.41
CA PRO A 151 24.70 4.27 12.92
C PRO A 151 23.24 4.75 12.97
N CYS A 152 22.36 4.11 12.19
CA CYS A 152 20.93 4.34 12.21
C CYS A 152 20.27 4.07 13.58
N GLU A 153 20.83 3.15 14.39
CA GLU A 153 20.31 2.85 15.74
C GLU A 153 20.66 3.95 16.75
N GLY A 154 21.79 4.64 16.56
CA GLY A 154 22.17 5.81 17.37
C GLY A 154 21.22 7.00 17.21
N ALA A 155 20.56 7.13 16.06
CA ALA A 155 19.56 8.18 15.79
C ALA A 155 18.12 7.74 16.06
N CYS A 156 17.90 6.51 16.53
CA CYS A 156 16.55 5.94 16.70
C CYS A 156 15.74 6.72 17.75
N ARG A 157 14.54 7.19 17.42
CA ARG A 157 13.67 7.92 18.35
C ARG A 157 13.22 7.08 19.56
N ARG A 158 13.34 5.76 19.48
CA ARG A 158 13.04 4.84 20.58
C ARG A 158 13.90 5.07 21.83
N HIS A 159 15.09 5.66 21.69
CA HIS A 159 15.93 6.12 22.83
C HIS A 159 15.19 7.08 23.79
N LEU A 160 14.11 7.71 23.35
CA LEU A 160 13.28 8.59 24.19
C LEU A 160 12.26 7.82 25.04
N VAL A 161 12.14 6.50 24.82
CA VAL A 161 11.24 5.58 25.53
C VAL A 161 12.05 4.52 26.27
N ASP A 162 12.88 3.76 25.55
CA ASP A 162 13.71 2.67 26.06
C ASP A 162 15.00 2.49 25.20
N GLU A 163 15.34 1.26 24.80
CA GLU A 163 16.50 0.95 23.95
C GLU A 163 16.18 1.10 22.45
N PRO A 164 17.16 1.37 21.56
CA PRO A 164 16.91 1.48 20.14
C PRO A 164 16.37 0.16 19.56
N VAL A 165 15.70 0.26 18.41
CA VAL A 165 15.32 -0.92 17.63
C VAL A 165 16.57 -1.58 17.07
N ASN A 166 16.63 -2.91 17.12
CA ASN A 166 17.70 -3.75 16.59
C ASN A 166 17.58 -3.88 15.06
N ILE A 167 17.73 -2.74 14.39
CA ILE A 167 17.56 -2.54 12.96
C ILE A 167 18.48 -3.48 12.17
N ASN A 168 19.75 -3.60 12.57
CA ASN A 168 20.71 -4.40 11.83
C ASN A 168 20.33 -5.89 11.79
N HIS A 169 19.90 -6.43 12.92
CA HIS A 169 19.55 -7.85 13.03
C HIS A 169 18.20 -8.19 12.39
N CYS A 170 17.24 -7.25 12.40
CA CYS A 170 16.04 -7.37 11.58
C CYS A 170 16.37 -7.43 10.08
N LYS A 171 17.31 -6.60 9.60
CA LYS A 171 17.79 -6.66 8.21
C LYS A 171 18.49 -7.98 7.90
N ARG A 172 19.32 -8.47 8.82
CA ARG A 172 19.98 -9.78 8.69
C ARG A 172 18.96 -10.91 8.59
N PHE A 173 17.96 -10.92 9.47
CA PHE A 173 16.91 -11.94 9.47
C PHE A 173 16.22 -12.08 8.12
N VAL A 174 15.79 -10.97 7.49
CA VAL A 174 15.12 -11.05 6.19
C VAL A 174 16.05 -11.46 5.06
N ALA A 175 17.33 -11.07 5.11
CA ALA A 175 18.32 -11.52 4.14
C ALA A 175 18.59 -13.03 4.27
N ASP A 176 18.72 -13.53 5.50
CA ASP A 176 18.87 -14.96 5.77
C ASP A 176 17.59 -15.74 5.38
N PHE A 177 16.40 -15.12 5.52
CA PHE A 177 15.13 -15.69 5.05
C PHE A 177 15.12 -15.86 3.52
N GLU A 178 15.55 -14.84 2.76
CA GLU A 178 15.68 -14.94 1.29
C GLU A 178 16.53 -16.15 0.91
N MET A 179 17.72 -16.28 1.50
CA MET A 179 18.63 -17.38 1.22
C MET A 179 18.01 -18.76 1.51
N LYS A 180 17.24 -18.89 2.59
CA LYS A 180 16.59 -20.15 2.99
C LYS A 180 15.32 -20.45 2.19
N SER A 181 14.68 -19.44 1.60
CA SER A 181 13.42 -19.58 0.86
C SER A 181 13.56 -20.29 -0.49
N GLY A 182 14.78 -20.38 -1.03
CA GLY A 182 15.02 -20.82 -2.41
C GLY A 182 14.65 -19.78 -3.47
N ILE A 183 14.10 -18.63 -3.08
CA ILE A 183 13.77 -17.51 -3.95
C ILE A 183 14.86 -16.45 -3.83
N ARG A 184 15.39 -16.01 -4.98
CA ARG A 184 16.37 -14.92 -5.05
C ARG A 184 15.72 -13.67 -5.64
N ILE A 185 15.68 -12.60 -4.86
CA ILE A 185 15.16 -11.29 -5.26
C ILE A 185 16.25 -10.53 -5.99
N LEU A 186 16.01 -10.29 -7.28
CA LEU A 186 16.84 -9.50 -8.17
C LEU A 186 15.97 -8.48 -8.92
N PRO A 187 16.53 -7.34 -9.35
CA PRO A 187 15.81 -6.40 -10.18
C PRO A 187 15.64 -6.99 -11.58
N THR A 188 14.52 -6.69 -12.23
CA THR A 188 14.37 -6.94 -13.66
C THR A 188 15.19 -5.90 -14.42
N PRO A 189 16.20 -6.28 -15.20
CA PRO A 189 16.97 -5.32 -16.00
C PRO A 189 16.07 -4.56 -16.98
N ALA A 190 16.26 -3.24 -17.09
CA ALA A 190 15.68 -2.44 -18.15
C ALA A 190 16.21 -2.87 -19.54
N PRO A 191 15.54 -2.48 -20.64
CA PRO A 191 16.05 -2.74 -21.99
C PRO A 191 17.50 -2.28 -22.17
N ASP A 192 18.28 -3.02 -22.97
CA ASP A 192 19.69 -2.70 -23.22
C ASP A 192 19.82 -1.28 -23.81
N THR A 193 20.66 -0.47 -23.21
CA THR A 193 20.88 0.91 -23.65
C THR A 193 22.01 1.04 -24.66
N GLY A 194 22.77 -0.04 -24.94
CA GLY A 194 23.99 -0.04 -25.76
C GLY A 194 25.23 0.57 -25.09
N HIS A 195 25.09 1.20 -23.91
CA HIS A 195 26.20 1.83 -23.19
C HIS A 195 26.89 0.83 -22.27
N HIS A 196 28.22 0.90 -22.22
CA HIS A 196 29.06 0.00 -21.44
C HIS A 196 29.94 0.77 -20.46
N VAL A 197 29.99 0.30 -19.21
CA VAL A 197 30.77 0.91 -18.12
C VAL A 197 31.87 -0.04 -17.66
N ALA A 198 33.10 0.48 -17.56
CA ALA A 198 34.22 -0.22 -16.91
C ALA A 198 34.23 0.12 -15.42
N VAL A 199 34.16 -0.90 -14.57
CA VAL A 199 34.26 -0.77 -13.11
C VAL A 199 35.62 -1.30 -12.67
N VAL A 200 36.50 -0.43 -12.19
CA VAL A 200 37.86 -0.80 -11.76
C VAL A 200 37.86 -1.02 -10.25
N GLY A 201 37.82 -2.29 -9.85
CA GLY A 201 37.72 -2.75 -8.46
C GLY A 201 36.44 -3.55 -8.21
N GLY A 202 36.58 -4.80 -7.78
CA GLY A 202 35.50 -5.75 -7.47
C GLY A 202 35.07 -5.77 -6.01
N GLY A 203 35.34 -4.69 -5.27
CA GLY A 203 34.91 -4.51 -3.88
C GLY A 203 33.45 -4.02 -3.73
N PRO A 204 33.02 -3.62 -2.52
CA PRO A 204 31.64 -3.20 -2.25
C PRO A 204 31.13 -2.11 -3.20
N ALA A 205 31.89 -1.02 -3.38
CA ALA A 205 31.49 0.07 -4.25
C ALA A 205 31.32 -0.36 -5.72
N GLY A 206 32.26 -1.16 -6.24
CA GLY A 206 32.21 -1.67 -7.61
C GLY A 206 31.05 -2.65 -7.84
N LEU A 207 30.84 -3.60 -6.92
CA LEU A 207 29.71 -4.53 -6.96
C LEU A 207 28.36 -3.79 -6.90
N SER A 208 28.26 -2.75 -6.06
CA SER A 208 27.06 -1.91 -5.98
C SER A 208 26.80 -1.16 -7.28
N ALA A 209 27.81 -0.50 -7.86
CA ALA A 209 27.68 0.17 -9.15
C ALA A 209 27.25 -0.81 -10.25
N ALA A 210 27.86 -1.99 -10.31
CA ALA A 210 27.52 -3.02 -11.29
C ALA A 210 26.06 -3.47 -11.19
N TYR A 211 25.56 -3.73 -9.97
CA TYR A 211 24.18 -4.12 -9.74
C TYR A 211 23.19 -3.08 -10.27
N TYR A 212 23.35 -1.80 -9.91
CA TYR A 212 22.40 -0.75 -10.31
C TYR A 212 22.53 -0.38 -11.80
N LEU A 213 23.75 -0.36 -12.35
CA LEU A 213 23.95 -0.11 -13.79
C LEU A 213 23.30 -1.21 -14.65
N ARG A 214 23.42 -2.49 -14.24
CA ARG A 214 22.72 -3.59 -14.90
C ARG A 214 21.21 -3.48 -14.78
N ALA A 215 20.69 -3.12 -13.60
CA ALA A 215 19.26 -2.90 -13.41
C ALA A 215 18.73 -1.79 -14.34
N LEU A 216 19.54 -0.78 -14.65
CA LEU A 216 19.22 0.32 -15.57
C LEU A 216 19.46 -0.02 -17.06
N GLY A 217 19.88 -1.25 -17.39
CA GLY A 217 20.06 -1.73 -18.76
C GLY A 217 21.45 -1.56 -19.34
N HIS A 218 22.40 -0.94 -18.63
CA HIS A 218 23.76 -0.69 -19.14
C HIS A 218 24.64 -1.95 -19.05
N GLY A 219 25.50 -2.19 -20.03
CA GLY A 219 26.54 -3.23 -19.96
C GLY A 219 27.61 -2.88 -18.92
N VAL A 220 28.13 -3.87 -18.18
CA VAL A 220 29.14 -3.65 -17.14
C VAL A 220 30.23 -4.71 -17.21
N THR A 221 31.49 -4.26 -17.14
CA THR A 221 32.66 -5.13 -16.93
C THR A 221 33.43 -4.70 -15.68
N ILE A 222 33.62 -5.61 -14.73
CA ILE A 222 34.44 -5.40 -13.53
C ILE A 222 35.86 -5.87 -13.81
N PHE A 223 36.84 -5.03 -13.51
CA PHE A 223 38.27 -5.33 -13.54
C PHE A 223 38.77 -5.45 -12.09
N GLU A 224 39.24 -6.63 -11.69
CA GLU A 224 39.66 -6.95 -10.33
C GLU A 224 41.11 -7.45 -10.31
N ALA A 225 41.90 -6.93 -9.38
CA ALA A 225 43.32 -7.25 -9.23
C ALA A 225 43.56 -8.62 -8.58
N ARG A 226 42.65 -9.07 -7.71
CA ARG A 226 42.73 -10.36 -7.01
C ARG A 226 42.00 -11.47 -7.79
N ASP A 227 42.14 -12.70 -7.32
CA ASP A 227 41.55 -13.90 -7.94
C ASP A 227 40.02 -13.97 -7.81
N LYS A 228 39.46 -13.37 -6.75
CA LYS A 228 38.02 -13.36 -6.47
C LYS A 228 37.52 -11.97 -6.06
N LEU A 229 36.28 -11.67 -6.44
CA LEU A 229 35.54 -10.46 -6.09
C LEU A 229 35.20 -10.38 -4.59
N GLY A 230 34.83 -9.19 -4.14
CA GLY A 230 34.43 -8.90 -2.75
C GLY A 230 35.37 -7.94 -2.02
N GLY A 231 36.58 -7.73 -2.54
CA GLY A 231 37.58 -6.83 -1.96
C GLY A 231 37.78 -7.07 -0.46
N MET A 232 37.82 -6.00 0.34
CA MET A 232 38.02 -6.09 1.80
C MET A 232 36.97 -6.95 2.53
N LEU A 233 35.78 -7.17 1.96
CA LEU A 233 34.80 -8.10 2.56
C LEU A 233 35.30 -9.56 2.50
N ARG A 234 35.97 -9.92 1.42
CA ARG A 234 36.54 -11.26 1.27
C ARG A 234 37.84 -11.39 2.05
N TYR A 235 38.77 -10.47 1.83
CA TYR A 235 40.15 -10.65 2.28
C TYR A 235 40.44 -10.00 3.64
N GLY A 236 39.63 -9.04 4.08
CA GLY A 236 39.86 -8.29 5.32
C GLY A 236 38.92 -8.63 6.48
N ILE A 237 37.84 -9.40 6.25
CA ILE A 237 36.87 -9.77 7.30
C ILE A 237 36.94 -11.30 7.54
N PRO A 238 37.11 -11.78 8.78
CA PRO A 238 37.21 -13.21 9.07
C PRO A 238 35.92 -14.03 8.81
N GLU A 239 36.08 -15.34 8.64
CA GLU A 239 34.98 -16.30 8.36
C GLU A 239 33.93 -16.35 9.50
N TYR A 240 34.34 -16.19 10.75
CA TYR A 240 33.42 -16.19 11.91
C TYR A 240 32.47 -14.99 11.94
N ARG A 241 32.78 -13.93 11.17
CA ARG A 241 32.03 -12.67 11.11
C ARG A 241 31.29 -12.51 9.79
N LEU A 242 31.95 -12.80 8.68
CA LEU A 242 31.34 -12.83 7.35
C LEU A 242 31.74 -14.11 6.61
N PRO A 243 30.90 -15.16 6.70
CA PRO A 243 31.16 -16.42 6.00
C PRO A 243 31.27 -16.22 4.50
N LYS A 244 32.31 -16.79 3.85
CA LYS A 244 32.54 -16.56 2.41
C LYS A 244 31.43 -17.11 1.54
N LYS A 245 30.78 -18.20 1.96
CA LYS A 245 29.61 -18.75 1.26
C LYS A 245 28.45 -17.76 1.13
N ILE A 246 28.28 -16.87 2.11
CA ILE A 246 27.21 -15.86 2.12
C ILE A 246 27.58 -14.72 1.17
N LEU A 247 28.83 -14.28 1.24
CA LEU A 247 29.38 -13.28 0.31
C LEU A 247 29.33 -13.77 -1.13
N ASP A 248 29.72 -15.02 -1.39
CA ASP A 248 29.68 -15.66 -2.71
C ASP A 248 28.25 -15.71 -3.24
N TRP A 249 27.27 -16.10 -2.41
CA TRP A 249 25.86 -16.13 -2.81
C TRP A 249 25.33 -14.76 -3.26
N GLU A 250 25.72 -13.66 -2.60
CA GLU A 250 25.33 -12.31 -3.01
C GLU A 250 26.06 -11.85 -4.28
N ILE A 251 27.36 -12.13 -4.39
CA ILE A 251 28.15 -11.81 -5.59
C ILE A 251 27.57 -12.55 -6.80
N ASP A 252 27.29 -13.85 -6.69
CA ASP A 252 26.69 -14.65 -7.75
C ASP A 252 25.33 -14.09 -8.19
N GLY A 253 24.54 -13.57 -7.23
CA GLY A 253 23.31 -12.84 -7.51
C GLY A 253 23.54 -11.63 -8.41
N ILE A 254 24.54 -10.81 -8.10
CA ILE A 254 24.90 -9.64 -8.91
C ILE A 254 25.41 -10.06 -10.29
N LEU A 255 26.28 -11.09 -10.37
CA LEU A 255 26.83 -11.56 -11.63
C LEU A 255 25.75 -12.14 -12.57
N SER A 256 24.73 -12.80 -12.00
CA SER A 256 23.61 -13.34 -12.77
C SER A 256 22.77 -12.30 -13.54
N LEU A 257 22.95 -11.00 -13.25
CA LEU A 257 22.39 -9.89 -14.03
C LEU A 257 23.12 -9.64 -15.36
N GLY A 258 24.14 -10.44 -15.69
CA GLY A 258 24.95 -10.32 -16.90
C GLY A 258 26.16 -9.40 -16.75
N VAL A 259 26.72 -9.29 -15.54
CA VAL A 259 27.97 -8.55 -15.30
C VAL A 259 29.15 -9.39 -15.79
N ARG A 260 30.04 -8.79 -16.60
CA ARG A 260 31.29 -9.43 -17.02
C ARG A 260 32.39 -9.13 -16.01
N VAL A 261 33.34 -10.05 -15.85
CA VAL A 261 34.42 -9.91 -14.87
C VAL A 261 35.74 -10.32 -15.51
N ARG A 262 36.80 -9.52 -15.28
CA ARG A 262 38.19 -9.85 -15.56
C ARG A 262 38.96 -9.77 -14.23
N THR A 263 39.36 -10.93 -13.69
CA THR A 263 40.15 -11.04 -12.44
C THR A 263 41.64 -11.13 -12.76
N GLY A 264 42.50 -10.89 -11.76
CA GLY A 264 43.96 -10.95 -11.90
C GLY A 264 44.57 -9.80 -12.73
N VAL A 265 43.81 -8.73 -13.00
CA VAL A 265 44.25 -7.59 -13.82
C VAL A 265 44.38 -6.32 -12.98
N VAL A 266 45.50 -5.63 -13.12
CA VAL A 266 45.90 -4.50 -12.28
C VAL A 266 45.97 -3.21 -13.09
N TRP A 267 45.22 -2.20 -12.66
CA TRP A 267 45.24 -0.86 -13.23
C TRP A 267 46.64 -0.23 -13.11
N GLY A 268 47.15 0.35 -14.19
CA GLY A 268 48.50 0.93 -14.29
C GLY A 268 49.60 -0.08 -14.61
N ARG A 269 49.27 -1.38 -14.69
CA ARG A 269 50.21 -2.43 -15.13
C ARG A 269 49.69 -3.16 -16.36
N ASP A 270 48.45 -3.66 -16.28
CA ASP A 270 47.86 -4.51 -17.32
C ASP A 270 46.95 -3.72 -18.27
N PHE A 271 46.47 -2.53 -17.85
CA PHE A 271 45.70 -1.60 -18.66
C PHE A 271 45.78 -0.17 -18.10
N THR A 272 45.55 0.82 -18.97
CA THR A 272 45.39 2.25 -18.62
C THR A 272 43.94 2.71 -18.81
N LEU A 273 43.59 3.90 -18.29
CA LEU A 273 42.27 4.50 -18.50
C LEU A 273 41.98 4.75 -19.98
N ASP A 274 42.99 5.07 -20.78
CA ASP A 274 42.83 5.30 -22.22
C ASP A 274 42.64 3.99 -23.00
N ASP A 275 43.19 2.87 -22.54
CA ASP A 275 42.93 1.55 -23.14
C ASP A 275 41.46 1.17 -22.97
N LEU A 276 40.87 1.43 -21.79
CA LEU A 276 39.45 1.21 -21.55
C LEU A 276 38.57 2.08 -22.49
N LYS A 277 38.95 3.34 -22.73
CA LYS A 277 38.23 4.17 -23.71
C LYS A 277 38.32 3.59 -25.12
N LYS A 278 39.50 3.10 -25.53
CA LYS A 278 39.71 2.46 -26.84
C LYS A 278 38.96 1.12 -26.98
N GLU A 279 38.76 0.38 -25.88
CA GLU A 279 37.89 -0.81 -25.84
C GLU A 279 36.40 -0.48 -25.98
N GLY A 280 36.02 0.80 -26.05
CA GLY A 280 34.64 1.25 -26.30
C GLY A 280 33.80 1.46 -25.04
N PHE A 281 34.42 1.52 -23.85
CA PHE A 281 33.70 1.87 -22.63
C PHE A 281 33.31 3.35 -22.64
N GLY A 282 32.02 3.64 -22.46
CA GLY A 282 31.49 5.01 -22.44
C GLY A 282 31.65 5.74 -21.10
N ALA A 283 32.03 5.02 -20.04
CA ALA A 283 32.41 5.59 -18.75
C ALA A 283 33.25 4.62 -17.92
N ILE A 284 33.99 5.17 -16.94
CA ILE A 284 34.87 4.44 -16.03
C ILE A 284 34.53 4.82 -14.58
N PHE A 285 34.32 3.81 -13.73
CA PHE A 285 34.13 3.98 -12.29
C PHE A 285 35.29 3.36 -11.51
N LEU A 286 36.03 4.18 -10.76
CA LEU A 286 37.21 3.80 -9.99
C LEU A 286 36.83 3.46 -8.54
N ALA A 287 37.13 2.23 -8.11
CA ALA A 287 36.70 1.67 -6.82
C ALA A 287 37.69 0.64 -6.24
N ILE A 288 39.01 0.86 -6.39
CA ILE A 288 40.06 -0.12 -6.05
C ILE A 288 40.23 -0.40 -4.54
N GLY A 289 39.64 0.42 -3.67
CA GLY A 289 39.73 0.27 -2.20
C GLY A 289 41.07 0.73 -1.60
N ALA A 290 41.20 0.61 -0.27
CA ALA A 290 42.39 1.01 0.49
C ALA A 290 43.14 -0.21 1.06
N TRP A 291 44.08 -0.74 0.27
CA TRP A 291 44.82 -1.95 0.63
C TRP A 291 46.16 -1.70 1.33
N ALA A 292 46.77 -0.54 1.14
CA ALA A 292 48.07 -0.26 1.74
C ALA A 292 47.92 0.07 3.23
N SER A 293 48.90 -0.35 4.03
CA SER A 293 48.91 -0.19 5.48
C SER A 293 49.92 0.85 5.91
N ARG A 294 49.57 1.67 6.90
CA ARG A 294 50.50 2.66 7.47
C ARG A 294 51.57 1.97 8.32
N LYS A 295 52.83 2.36 8.11
CA LYS A 295 53.96 1.95 8.95
C LYS A 295 53.90 2.61 10.32
N LEU A 296 54.40 1.91 11.35
CA LEU A 296 54.40 2.39 12.74
C LEU A 296 55.37 3.57 12.91
N GLY A 297 56.45 3.59 12.13
CA GLY A 297 57.49 4.62 12.20
C GLY A 297 58.38 4.48 13.43
N ILE A 298 58.53 3.25 13.94
CA ILE A 298 59.31 2.95 15.15
C ILE A 298 60.51 2.06 14.82
N VAL A 299 61.55 2.11 15.67
CA VAL A 299 62.72 1.23 15.53
C VAL A 299 62.29 -0.22 15.73
N GLY A 300 62.77 -1.11 14.84
CA GLY A 300 62.46 -2.54 14.89
C GLY A 300 61.18 -2.96 14.17
N GLU A 301 60.52 -2.07 13.41
CA GLU A 301 59.29 -2.40 12.67
C GLU A 301 59.47 -3.41 11.53
N ASP A 302 60.70 -3.63 11.06
CA ASP A 302 61.03 -4.60 10.00
C ASP A 302 61.56 -5.95 10.54
N LEU A 303 61.49 -6.18 11.86
CA LEU A 303 61.92 -7.44 12.49
C LEU A 303 60.99 -8.62 12.12
N GLU A 304 61.53 -9.84 12.08
CA GLU A 304 60.71 -11.05 11.91
C GLU A 304 59.72 -11.16 13.08
N GLY A 305 58.43 -11.33 12.77
CA GLY A 305 57.34 -11.33 13.76
C GLY A 305 56.59 -10.00 13.86
N VAL A 306 57.02 -8.95 13.15
CA VAL A 306 56.22 -7.73 12.97
C VAL A 306 55.53 -7.79 11.60
N GLU A 307 54.20 -7.71 11.56
CA GLU A 307 53.45 -7.74 10.29
C GLU A 307 52.26 -6.78 10.29
N SER A 308 51.69 -6.54 9.10
CA SER A 308 50.48 -5.76 8.94
C SER A 308 49.24 -6.59 9.28
N GLY A 309 48.27 -5.97 9.97
CA GLY A 309 46.97 -6.58 10.21
C GLY A 309 46.18 -6.86 8.93
N VAL A 310 46.40 -6.09 7.85
CA VAL A 310 45.77 -6.37 6.55
C VAL A 310 46.35 -7.64 5.93
N ASP A 311 47.67 -7.74 5.88
CA ASP A 311 48.35 -8.89 5.29
C ASP A 311 48.07 -10.17 6.11
N PHE A 312 48.06 -10.05 7.44
CA PHE A 312 47.71 -11.13 8.36
C PHE A 312 46.31 -11.70 8.05
N LEU A 313 45.29 -10.83 7.99
CA LEU A 313 43.92 -11.24 7.70
C LEU A 313 43.75 -11.74 6.27
N GLU A 314 44.42 -11.13 5.29
CA GLU A 314 44.41 -11.56 3.90
C GLU A 314 45.01 -12.97 3.74
N ASN A 315 46.10 -13.25 4.43
CA ASN A 315 46.72 -14.58 4.41
C ASN A 315 45.81 -15.65 5.02
N ILE A 316 45.10 -15.33 6.11
CA ILE A 316 44.06 -16.21 6.69
C ILE A 316 42.94 -16.45 5.68
N ALA A 317 42.40 -15.38 5.09
CA ALA A 317 41.29 -15.46 4.14
C ALA A 317 41.67 -16.20 2.85
N ALA A 318 42.92 -16.11 2.42
CA ALA A 318 43.47 -16.85 1.28
C ALA A 318 43.76 -18.33 1.59
N GLY A 319 43.55 -18.79 2.82
CA GLY A 319 43.83 -20.17 3.24
C GLY A 319 45.32 -20.50 3.28
N LYS A 320 46.20 -19.48 3.33
CA LYS A 320 47.63 -19.71 3.49
C LYS A 320 47.93 -20.18 4.91
N PRO A 321 48.94 -21.03 5.14
CA PRO A 321 49.37 -21.38 6.48
C PRO A 321 49.86 -20.14 7.22
N VAL A 322 49.11 -19.68 8.23
CA VAL A 322 49.49 -18.56 9.09
C VAL A 322 49.97 -19.10 10.44
N LYS A 323 51.21 -18.77 10.82
CA LYS A 323 51.74 -19.09 12.15
C LYS A 323 51.49 -17.91 13.07
N VAL A 324 51.01 -18.19 14.28
CA VAL A 324 50.76 -17.20 15.32
C VAL A 324 51.72 -17.39 16.49
N GLY A 325 52.19 -16.28 17.07
CA GLY A 325 53.03 -16.30 18.27
C GLY A 325 52.24 -16.70 19.52
N ARG A 326 52.92 -17.12 20.60
CA ARG A 326 52.22 -17.45 21.87
C ARG A 326 51.71 -16.18 22.54
N ARG A 327 52.51 -15.10 22.50
CA ARG A 327 52.15 -13.74 22.95
C ARG A 327 52.07 -12.80 21.75
N VAL A 328 50.87 -12.32 21.44
CA VAL A 328 50.62 -11.43 20.30
C VAL A 328 50.21 -10.04 20.80
N VAL A 329 50.81 -8.99 20.25
CA VAL A 329 50.38 -7.62 20.49
C VAL A 329 49.84 -7.00 19.22
N VAL A 330 48.60 -6.50 19.26
CA VAL A 330 47.97 -5.80 18.14
C VAL A 330 47.94 -4.30 18.42
N ILE A 331 48.47 -3.50 17.50
CA ILE A 331 48.56 -2.04 17.67
C ILE A 331 47.46 -1.38 16.84
N GLY A 332 46.45 -0.84 17.50
CA GLY A 332 45.31 -0.22 16.82
C GLY A 332 44.02 -0.29 17.65
N GLY A 333 42.95 0.35 17.15
CA GLY A 333 41.65 0.33 17.82
C GLY A 333 40.45 0.23 16.87
N GLY A 334 40.70 0.02 15.57
CA GLY A 334 39.65 -0.16 14.56
C GLY A 334 39.27 -1.64 14.39
N ASN A 335 38.26 -1.90 13.55
CA ASN A 335 37.75 -3.26 13.32
C ASN A 335 38.84 -4.24 12.86
N VAL A 336 39.80 -3.81 12.04
CA VAL A 336 40.94 -4.65 11.61
C VAL A 336 41.78 -5.10 12.81
N ALA A 337 41.99 -4.25 13.81
CA ALA A 337 42.73 -4.60 15.01
C ALA A 337 41.96 -5.64 15.84
N ILE A 338 40.64 -5.46 16.00
CA ILE A 338 39.78 -6.41 16.70
C ILE A 338 39.74 -7.76 15.97
N ASP A 339 39.54 -7.74 14.65
CA ASP A 339 39.47 -8.96 13.83
C ASP A 339 40.80 -9.72 13.82
N ALA A 340 41.95 -9.01 13.77
CA ALA A 340 43.26 -9.61 13.91
C ALA A 340 43.47 -10.24 15.29
N ALA A 341 43.11 -9.53 16.37
CA ALA A 341 43.26 -10.02 17.74
C ALA A 341 42.42 -11.29 17.99
N ARG A 342 41.14 -11.26 17.60
CA ARG A 342 40.21 -12.39 17.74
C ARG A 342 40.59 -13.58 16.86
N SER A 343 41.16 -13.32 15.68
CA SER A 343 41.69 -14.37 14.81
C SER A 343 42.96 -14.99 15.38
N ALA A 344 43.85 -14.20 16.00
CA ALA A 344 45.05 -14.72 16.64
C ALA A 344 44.74 -15.68 17.79
N LEU A 345 43.73 -15.37 18.64
CA LEU A 345 43.26 -16.29 19.67
C LEU A 345 42.78 -17.63 19.09
N ARG A 346 42.00 -17.60 18.02
CA ARG A 346 41.49 -18.81 17.33
C ARG A 346 42.59 -19.64 16.66
N LEU A 347 43.70 -19.01 16.31
CA LEU A 347 44.88 -19.67 15.77
C LEU A 347 45.83 -20.22 16.85
N GLY A 348 45.47 -20.08 18.13
CA GLY A 348 46.18 -20.70 19.26
C GLY A 348 47.13 -19.78 20.01
N ALA A 349 47.01 -18.45 19.88
CA ALA A 349 47.72 -17.53 20.77
C ALA A 349 47.28 -17.75 22.23
N GLU A 350 48.24 -17.87 23.15
CA GLU A 350 47.97 -18.02 24.58
C GLU A 350 47.56 -16.70 25.23
N LYS A 351 48.11 -15.59 24.72
CA LYS A 351 47.83 -14.25 25.20
C LYS A 351 47.82 -13.25 24.04
N VAL A 352 46.74 -12.47 23.93
CA VAL A 352 46.59 -11.42 22.92
C VAL A 352 46.28 -10.10 23.61
N THR A 353 47.09 -9.07 23.34
CA THR A 353 46.93 -7.74 23.90
C THR A 353 46.76 -6.71 22.78
N ILE A 354 45.74 -5.85 22.87
CA ILE A 354 45.57 -4.67 22.02
C ILE A 354 46.18 -3.45 22.71
N LEU A 355 47.10 -2.76 22.05
CA LEU A 355 47.57 -1.45 22.47
C LEU A 355 46.83 -0.35 21.69
N TYR A 356 46.14 0.53 22.42
CA TYR A 356 45.45 1.68 21.83
C TYR A 356 45.84 2.99 22.52
N ARG A 357 46.31 3.96 21.72
CA ARG A 357 46.85 5.23 22.22
C ARG A 357 45.82 6.21 22.83
N ARG A 358 44.52 5.90 22.80
CA ARG A 358 43.44 6.75 23.37
C ARG A 358 42.55 5.94 24.32
N SER A 359 41.48 6.54 24.82
CA SER A 359 40.50 5.84 25.66
C SER A 359 39.52 5.01 24.83
N ARG A 360 38.73 4.16 25.52
CA ARG A 360 37.68 3.32 24.92
C ARG A 360 36.70 4.13 24.08
N LYS A 361 36.34 5.35 24.52
CA LYS A 361 35.38 6.23 23.84
C LYS A 361 35.85 6.65 22.44
N GLU A 362 37.16 6.76 22.22
CA GLU A 362 37.72 7.14 20.93
C GLU A 362 38.10 5.93 20.05
N MET A 363 37.86 4.68 20.47
CA MET A 363 38.13 3.50 19.65
C MET A 363 37.21 3.50 18.41
N PRO A 364 37.76 3.36 17.18
CA PRO A 364 36.94 3.33 15.96
C PRO A 364 36.13 2.04 15.74
N ALA A 365 36.48 0.93 16.40
CA ALA A 365 35.74 -0.32 16.28
C ALA A 365 34.32 -0.21 16.87
N SER A 366 33.40 -1.05 16.38
CA SER A 366 32.05 -1.12 16.96
C SER A 366 32.09 -1.63 18.40
N HIS A 367 31.20 -1.13 19.24
CA HIS A 367 31.21 -1.42 20.67
C HIS A 367 31.04 -2.91 20.96
N GLU A 368 30.14 -3.55 20.23
CA GLU A 368 29.82 -4.97 20.33
C GLU A 368 31.03 -5.85 19.99
N GLU A 369 31.87 -5.41 19.04
CA GLU A 369 33.08 -6.14 18.66
C GLU A 369 34.18 -6.01 19.71
N ILE A 370 34.26 -4.84 20.36
CA ILE A 370 35.17 -4.61 21.49
C ILE A 370 34.75 -5.52 22.66
N GLU A 371 33.47 -5.53 23.01
CA GLU A 371 32.92 -6.38 24.07
C GLU A 371 33.12 -7.87 23.76
N ALA A 372 32.88 -8.29 22.52
CA ALA A 372 33.10 -9.68 22.10
C ALA A 372 34.59 -10.08 22.18
N ALA A 373 35.52 -9.17 21.85
CA ALA A 373 36.96 -9.42 21.98
C ALA A 373 37.37 -9.58 23.44
N GLU A 374 36.89 -8.71 24.34
CA GLU A 374 37.13 -8.79 25.78
C GLU A 374 36.55 -10.08 26.37
N ALA A 375 35.33 -10.46 25.96
CA ALA A 375 34.69 -11.71 26.39
C ALA A 375 35.45 -12.96 25.93
N GLU A 376 36.14 -12.90 24.79
CA GLU A 376 37.01 -13.97 24.27
C GLU A 376 38.40 -14.00 24.92
N GLY A 377 38.73 -13.02 25.78
CA GLY A 377 39.99 -12.97 26.54
C GLY A 377 41.06 -12.06 25.92
N VAL A 378 40.71 -11.18 24.98
CA VAL A 378 41.64 -10.14 24.49
C VAL A 378 41.83 -9.06 25.56
N GLU A 379 43.08 -8.81 25.96
CA GLU A 379 43.41 -7.73 26.88
C GLU A 379 43.53 -6.40 26.12
N ILE A 380 42.82 -5.35 26.53
CA ILE A 380 42.89 -4.04 25.86
C ILE A 380 43.61 -3.03 26.77
N HIS A 381 44.83 -2.65 26.39
CA HIS A 381 45.59 -1.59 27.05
C HIS A 381 45.31 -0.26 26.36
N LEU A 382 44.46 0.52 27.01
CA LEU A 382 44.15 1.89 26.60
C LEU A 382 45.25 2.85 27.03
N LEU A 383 45.30 4.01 26.37
CA LEU A 383 46.29 5.04 26.65
C LEU A 383 47.73 4.50 26.59
N ALA A 384 48.02 3.66 25.61
CA ALA A 384 49.33 3.07 25.39
C ALA A 384 49.74 3.21 23.92
N ALA A 385 50.97 3.67 23.65
CA ALA A 385 51.51 3.79 22.31
C ALA A 385 52.88 3.09 22.21
N PRO A 386 53.16 2.35 21.13
CA PRO A 386 54.46 1.69 20.94
C PRO A 386 55.57 2.73 20.66
N THR A 387 56.79 2.48 21.15
CA THR A 387 57.96 3.34 20.90
C THR A 387 59.06 2.61 20.11
N ARG A 388 59.29 1.32 20.36
CA ARG A 388 60.21 0.46 19.59
C ARG A 388 59.92 -1.03 19.81
N VAL A 389 60.28 -1.84 18.84
CA VAL A 389 60.32 -3.31 18.95
C VAL A 389 61.76 -3.76 19.16
N LEU A 390 62.00 -4.52 20.22
CA LEU A 390 63.30 -5.11 20.54
C LEU A 390 63.31 -6.56 20.07
N GLY A 391 64.35 -6.93 19.34
CA GLY A 391 64.51 -8.27 18.80
C GLY A 391 65.78 -8.98 19.26
N ASP A 392 65.78 -10.31 19.14
CA ASP A 392 66.90 -11.20 19.38
C ASP A 392 67.09 -12.06 18.12
N ASN A 393 68.31 -12.14 17.59
CA ASN A 393 68.62 -12.79 16.30
C ASN A 393 67.71 -12.36 15.12
N GLY A 394 67.30 -11.09 15.06
CA GLY A 394 66.45 -10.56 13.99
C GLY A 394 64.95 -10.81 14.17
N ARG A 395 64.52 -11.45 15.27
CA ARG A 395 63.12 -11.75 15.58
C ARG A 395 62.61 -10.91 16.75
N ALA A 396 61.38 -10.43 16.69
CA ALA A 396 60.74 -9.69 17.78
C ALA A 396 60.68 -10.51 19.09
N ARG A 397 61.03 -9.87 20.22
CA ARG A 397 61.05 -10.48 21.56
C ARG A 397 60.33 -9.61 22.60
N GLN A 398 60.46 -8.29 22.50
CA GLN A 398 59.82 -7.34 23.42
C GLN A 398 59.31 -6.12 22.65
N LEU A 399 58.19 -5.55 23.11
CA LEU A 399 57.67 -4.27 22.64
C LEU A 399 57.78 -3.25 23.77
N GLU A 400 58.46 -2.15 23.51
CA GLU A 400 58.43 -0.99 24.40
C GLU A 400 57.22 -0.12 24.05
N PHE A 401 56.48 0.29 25.06
CA PHE A 401 55.38 1.21 24.92
C PHE A 401 55.42 2.28 26.02
N ILE A 402 54.86 3.45 25.71
CA ILE A 402 54.74 4.59 26.61
C ILE A 402 53.27 4.81 26.99
N ARG A 403 53.02 5.28 28.22
CA ARG A 403 51.67 5.68 28.64
C ARG A 403 51.31 7.01 27.99
N MET A 404 50.03 7.16 27.68
CA MET A 404 49.46 8.35 27.07
C MET A 404 48.47 9.02 28.04
N GLU A 405 48.24 10.31 27.86
CA GLU A 405 47.10 11.03 28.42
C GLU A 405 46.30 11.73 27.31
N LEU A 406 45.07 12.14 27.60
CA LEU A 406 44.22 12.82 26.62
C LEU A 406 44.43 14.34 26.73
N GLY A 407 45.00 14.94 25.69
CA GLY A 407 45.05 16.38 25.48
C GLY A 407 43.76 16.95 24.87
N GLU A 408 43.85 18.14 24.29
CA GLU A 408 42.73 18.80 23.62
C GLU A 408 42.20 18.00 22.42
N PRO A 409 40.89 18.09 22.11
CA PRO A 409 40.32 17.50 20.90
C PRO A 409 40.95 18.08 19.63
N ASP A 410 41.17 17.20 18.64
CA ASP A 410 41.51 17.59 17.28
C ASP A 410 40.29 18.14 16.52
N ALA A 411 40.48 18.55 15.26
CA ALA A 411 39.40 19.08 14.42
C ALA A 411 38.26 18.07 14.14
N SER A 412 38.48 16.77 14.41
CA SER A 412 37.45 15.72 14.36
C SER A 412 36.70 15.55 15.70
N GLY A 413 37.03 16.33 16.72
CA GLY A 413 36.49 16.24 18.07
C GLY A 413 37.15 15.14 18.94
N ARG A 414 38.12 14.38 18.40
CA ARG A 414 38.79 13.30 19.14
C ARG A 414 39.97 13.87 19.92
N ARG A 415 40.07 13.52 21.20
CA ARG A 415 41.18 13.97 22.06
C ARG A 415 42.53 13.47 21.52
N ARG A 416 43.51 14.38 21.48
CA ARG A 416 44.88 14.06 21.05
C ARG A 416 45.57 13.23 22.13
N PRO A 417 46.25 12.13 21.78
CA PRO A 417 47.05 11.40 22.74
C PRO A 417 48.39 12.14 22.95
N VAL A 418 48.79 12.35 24.21
CA VAL A 418 50.03 13.02 24.61
C VAL A 418 50.87 12.02 25.41
N PRO A 419 52.17 11.82 25.08
CA PRO A 419 53.02 10.90 25.82
C PRO A 419 53.29 11.40 27.25
N VAL A 420 53.30 10.47 28.19
CA VAL A 420 53.75 10.69 29.57
C VAL A 420 55.21 10.27 29.65
N GLU A 421 56.13 11.23 29.47
CA GLU A 421 57.58 11.00 29.48
C GLU A 421 58.04 10.24 30.75
N GLY A 422 58.93 9.27 30.60
CA GLY A 422 59.45 8.46 31.72
C GLY A 422 58.54 7.30 32.15
N SER A 423 57.48 7.01 31.39
CA SER A 423 56.55 5.91 31.65
C SER A 423 56.78 4.67 30.76
N GLU A 424 57.90 4.62 30.05
CA GLU A 424 58.25 3.55 29.12
C GLU A 424 58.31 2.21 29.87
N THR A 425 57.65 1.20 29.30
CA THR A 425 57.58 -0.15 29.86
C THR A 425 57.73 -1.18 28.75
N LEU A 426 58.32 -2.33 29.09
CA LEU A 426 58.52 -3.45 28.17
C LEU A 426 57.41 -4.50 28.34
N LEU A 427 56.94 -5.03 27.22
CA LEU A 427 56.00 -6.13 27.14
C LEU A 427 56.63 -7.27 26.33
N ASP A 428 56.72 -8.48 26.91
CA ASP A 428 57.20 -9.65 26.18
C ASP A 428 56.24 -10.03 25.05
N VAL A 429 56.78 -10.18 23.83
CA VAL A 429 55.98 -10.41 22.63
C VAL A 429 56.71 -11.32 21.65
N ASP A 430 55.97 -12.24 21.02
CA ASP A 430 56.50 -13.09 19.95
C ASP A 430 56.10 -12.60 18.56
N GLN A 431 55.01 -11.82 18.49
CA GLN A 431 54.44 -11.28 17.26
C GLN A 431 53.75 -9.93 17.50
N VAL A 432 54.02 -8.94 16.65
CA VAL A 432 53.40 -7.62 16.68
C VAL A 432 52.61 -7.42 15.39
N ILE A 433 51.31 -7.13 15.50
CA ILE A 433 50.43 -6.87 14.36
C ILE A 433 50.07 -5.39 14.32
N SER A 434 50.52 -4.69 13.28
CA SER A 434 50.22 -3.27 13.08
C SER A 434 48.88 -3.07 12.37
N ALA A 435 47.93 -2.40 13.03
CA ALA A 435 46.59 -2.11 12.51
C ALA A 435 46.22 -0.63 12.72
N ILE A 436 47.16 0.29 12.41
CA ILE A 436 47.04 1.74 12.69
C ILE A 436 46.44 2.57 11.55
N GLY A 437 45.98 1.92 10.46
CA GLY A 437 45.20 2.56 9.40
C GLY A 437 45.61 2.13 7.99
N GLN A 438 44.66 2.27 7.07
CA GLN A 438 44.79 1.92 5.65
C GLN A 438 44.78 3.17 4.77
N TYR A 439 45.30 3.06 3.56
CA TYR A 439 45.18 4.10 2.53
C TYR A 439 45.15 3.49 1.11
N PRO A 440 44.50 4.14 0.15
CA PRO A 440 44.53 3.71 -1.25
C PRO A 440 45.86 4.10 -1.89
N VAL A 441 46.33 3.26 -2.83
CA VAL A 441 47.50 3.56 -3.66
C VAL A 441 47.00 4.20 -4.95
N VAL A 442 47.21 5.51 -5.08
CA VAL A 442 46.84 6.28 -6.27
C VAL A 442 48.02 6.29 -7.23
N LEU A 443 47.76 5.99 -8.51
CA LEU A 443 48.78 5.97 -9.57
C LEU A 443 49.28 7.38 -9.90
N THR A 444 50.54 7.47 -10.35
CA THR A 444 51.11 8.71 -10.90
C THR A 444 50.83 8.84 -12.41
N PRO A 445 50.92 10.04 -12.99
CA PRO A 445 50.83 10.23 -14.45
C PRO A 445 51.84 9.39 -15.27
N ASP A 446 52.98 9.03 -14.69
CA ASP A 446 53.96 8.14 -15.34
C ASP A 446 53.45 6.69 -15.47
N GLN A 447 52.58 6.27 -14.55
CA GLN A 447 51.99 4.93 -14.55
C GLN A 447 50.70 4.87 -15.38
N ASP A 448 49.95 5.97 -15.44
CA ASP A 448 48.80 6.13 -16.32
C ASP A 448 48.63 7.62 -16.69
N PRO A 449 48.89 8.00 -17.95
CA PRO A 449 48.76 9.39 -18.41
C PRO A 449 47.37 10.00 -18.15
N GLY A 450 46.32 9.18 -18.08
CA GLY A 450 44.97 9.61 -17.77
C GLY A 450 44.82 10.27 -16.39
N MET A 451 45.77 10.02 -15.46
CA MET A 451 45.79 10.62 -14.13
C MET A 451 46.06 12.12 -14.12
N GLU A 452 46.66 12.70 -15.18
CA GLU A 452 47.01 14.13 -15.22
C GLU A 452 45.77 15.04 -15.03
N LYS A 453 44.60 14.58 -15.48
CA LYS A 453 43.34 15.34 -15.43
C LYS A 453 42.48 15.00 -14.19
N ILE A 454 42.93 14.09 -13.34
CA ILE A 454 42.15 13.59 -12.19
C ILE A 454 42.69 14.25 -10.91
N PRO A 455 41.83 14.89 -10.10
CA PRO A 455 42.28 15.53 -8.87
C PRO A 455 42.71 14.48 -7.84
N VAL A 456 43.92 14.61 -7.30
CA VAL A 456 44.42 13.82 -6.16
C VAL A 456 44.45 14.69 -4.92
N THR A 457 43.87 14.22 -3.82
CA THR A 457 43.81 14.96 -2.56
C THR A 457 45.09 14.78 -1.75
N ARG A 458 45.31 15.64 -0.74
CA ARG A 458 46.42 15.51 0.23
C ARG A 458 46.44 14.19 1.02
N TRP A 459 45.35 13.41 0.99
CA TRP A 459 45.21 12.15 1.70
C TRP A 459 45.51 10.94 0.82
N SER A 460 46.08 11.17 -0.37
CA SER A 460 46.31 10.13 -1.39
C SER A 460 45.00 9.44 -1.80
N THR A 461 43.91 10.21 -1.90
CA THR A 461 42.62 9.77 -2.46
C THR A 461 42.31 10.54 -3.73
N ILE A 462 41.35 10.09 -4.54
CA ILE A 462 40.87 10.83 -5.71
C ILE A 462 39.74 11.79 -5.29
N GLY A 463 39.80 13.04 -5.78
CA GLY A 463 38.77 14.05 -5.57
C GLY A 463 37.58 13.89 -6.51
N GLY A 464 36.42 14.36 -6.09
CA GLY A 464 35.19 14.33 -6.88
C GLY A 464 34.02 14.96 -6.14
N ASP A 465 32.92 15.18 -6.85
CA ASP A 465 31.70 15.72 -6.26
C ASP A 465 31.00 14.64 -5.39
N PRO A 466 30.79 14.88 -4.09
CA PRO A 466 30.27 13.88 -3.14
C PRO A 466 28.80 13.47 -3.38
N ARG A 467 28.10 14.11 -4.31
CA ARG A 467 26.73 13.75 -4.70
C ARG A 467 26.68 12.92 -5.98
N SER A 468 27.45 13.31 -7.01
CA SER A 468 27.46 12.66 -8.31
C SER A 468 28.58 11.63 -8.51
N MET A 469 29.56 11.60 -7.60
CA MET A 469 30.76 10.77 -7.69
C MET A 469 31.67 11.10 -8.88
N HIS A 470 31.38 12.17 -9.63
CA HIS A 470 32.17 12.56 -10.79
C HIS A 470 33.45 13.28 -10.37
N THR A 471 34.57 12.92 -10.98
CA THR A 471 35.88 13.49 -10.65
C THR A 471 36.10 14.88 -11.24
N GLY A 472 35.28 15.28 -12.22
CA GLY A 472 35.51 16.45 -13.06
C GLY A 472 36.24 16.12 -14.36
N ALA A 473 36.92 14.96 -14.42
CA ALA A 473 37.51 14.44 -15.64
C ALA A 473 36.46 13.70 -16.49
N GLU A 474 36.51 13.91 -17.79
CA GLU A 474 35.57 13.32 -18.76
C GLU A 474 35.46 11.80 -18.58
N MET A 475 34.22 11.30 -18.48
CA MET A 475 33.87 9.88 -18.33
C MET A 475 34.31 9.21 -17.01
N ILE A 476 34.92 9.92 -16.05
CA ILE A 476 35.55 9.30 -14.88
C ILE A 476 34.83 9.62 -13.57
N PHE A 477 34.41 8.56 -12.89
CA PHE A 477 33.73 8.58 -11.60
C PHE A 477 34.55 7.81 -10.56
N VAL A 478 34.37 8.13 -9.28
CA VAL A 478 35.11 7.50 -8.18
C VAL A 478 34.24 7.26 -6.95
N GLY A 479 34.48 6.17 -6.22
CA GLY A 479 33.73 5.88 -5.00
C GLY A 479 34.42 4.93 -4.04
N GLY A 480 33.80 4.71 -2.89
CA GLY A 480 34.37 3.87 -1.83
C GLY A 480 35.61 4.50 -1.20
N ASP A 481 36.51 3.66 -0.68
CA ASP A 481 37.67 4.15 0.07
C ASP A 481 38.65 4.96 -0.81
N LEU A 482 38.65 4.74 -2.13
CA LEU A 482 39.46 5.54 -3.06
C LEU A 482 39.04 7.02 -3.09
N PHE A 483 37.75 7.30 -2.81
CA PHE A 483 37.20 8.65 -2.74
C PHE A 483 37.29 9.21 -1.31
N ARG A 484 36.85 8.44 -0.32
CA ARG A 484 36.61 8.93 1.05
C ARG A 484 37.75 8.65 2.04
N GLY A 485 38.69 7.78 1.67
CA GLY A 485 39.51 7.05 2.64
C GLY A 485 38.73 5.91 3.31
N PRO A 486 39.38 5.09 4.16
CA PRO A 486 38.74 3.93 4.79
C PRO A 486 37.48 4.29 5.57
N MET A 487 36.33 3.75 5.16
CA MET A 487 35.03 3.99 5.82
C MET A 487 34.20 2.71 5.97
N THR A 488 32.92 2.86 6.34
CA THR A 488 31.99 1.74 6.51
C THR A 488 31.56 1.15 5.17
N VAL A 489 31.32 -0.16 5.14
CA VAL A 489 30.90 -0.89 3.93
C VAL A 489 29.62 -0.29 3.32
N VAL A 490 28.65 0.08 4.16
CA VAL A 490 27.38 0.69 3.71
C VAL A 490 27.60 2.03 2.99
N ALA A 491 28.62 2.80 3.36
CA ALA A 491 28.98 4.04 2.66
C ALA A 491 29.57 3.74 1.27
N ALA A 492 30.42 2.73 1.16
CA ALA A 492 30.98 2.30 -0.13
C ALA A 492 29.87 1.80 -1.09
N LEU A 493 28.91 1.01 -0.59
CA LEU A 493 27.73 0.61 -1.38
C LEU A 493 26.92 1.82 -1.85
N ALA A 494 26.74 2.81 -0.97
CA ALA A 494 26.01 4.03 -1.30
C ALA A 494 26.71 4.85 -2.41
N ASP A 495 28.04 4.94 -2.38
CA ASP A 495 28.81 5.63 -3.42
C ASP A 495 28.66 4.93 -4.78
N GLY A 496 28.74 3.60 -4.83
CA GLY A 496 28.49 2.84 -6.06
C GLY A 496 27.08 3.09 -6.65
N ARG A 497 26.06 3.18 -5.79
CA ARG A 497 24.68 3.52 -6.22
C ARG A 497 24.57 4.94 -6.76
N LYS A 498 25.17 5.92 -6.06
CA LYS A 498 25.18 7.33 -6.51
C LYS A 498 25.88 7.48 -7.86
N ALA A 499 27.03 6.80 -8.04
CA ALA A 499 27.73 6.76 -9.31
C ALA A 499 26.85 6.15 -10.41
N ALA A 500 26.18 5.02 -10.16
CA ALA A 500 25.28 4.41 -11.14
C ALA A 500 24.15 5.36 -11.59
N TYR A 501 23.55 6.11 -10.66
CA TYR A 501 22.55 7.12 -10.99
C TYR A 501 23.14 8.22 -11.88
N SER A 502 24.27 8.81 -11.49
CA SER A 502 24.89 9.90 -12.24
C SER A 502 25.44 9.47 -13.60
N LEU A 503 25.92 8.23 -13.72
CA LEU A 503 26.34 7.60 -14.97
C LEU A 503 25.16 7.44 -15.93
N ASN A 504 24.02 6.94 -15.44
CA ASN A 504 22.81 6.83 -16.26
C ASN A 504 22.35 8.22 -16.75
N ARG A 505 22.38 9.25 -15.90
CA ARG A 505 22.08 10.64 -16.31
C ARG A 505 23.07 11.19 -17.33
N PHE A 506 24.36 10.87 -17.17
CA PHE A 506 25.39 11.23 -18.13
C PHE A 506 25.09 10.65 -19.53
N PHE A 507 24.70 9.38 -19.62
CA PHE A 507 24.32 8.76 -20.88
C PHE A 507 23.00 9.28 -21.47
N GLN A 508 21.99 9.53 -20.64
CA GLN A 508 20.68 9.97 -21.11
C GLN A 508 20.64 11.45 -21.53
N ALA A 509 21.38 12.32 -20.83
CA ALA A 509 21.25 13.78 -20.95
C ALA A 509 22.55 14.48 -21.36
N GLY A 510 23.65 13.75 -21.53
CA GLY A 510 24.97 14.33 -21.85
C GLY A 510 25.57 15.19 -20.72
N ARG A 511 24.97 15.17 -19.52
CA ARG A 511 25.40 15.95 -18.36
C ARG A 511 25.36 15.14 -17.09
N VAL A 512 26.33 15.38 -16.21
CA VAL A 512 26.43 14.72 -14.91
C VAL A 512 25.46 15.37 -13.94
N GLU A 513 24.46 14.61 -13.50
CA GLU A 513 23.50 15.04 -12.47
C GLU A 513 23.51 14.09 -11.27
N PRO A 514 23.65 14.58 -10.03
CA PRO A 514 23.46 13.75 -8.85
C PRO A 514 21.99 13.40 -8.61
N GLU A 515 21.74 12.42 -7.75
CA GLU A 515 20.39 12.19 -7.22
C GLU A 515 19.85 13.49 -6.60
N PRO A 516 18.59 13.88 -6.90
CA PRO A 516 18.01 15.10 -6.36
C PRO A 516 17.95 15.04 -4.83
N LEU A 517 18.26 16.15 -4.18
CA LEU A 517 18.00 16.28 -2.75
C LEU A 517 16.51 16.50 -2.58
N HIS A 518 15.88 15.65 -1.76
CA HIS A 518 14.50 15.84 -1.39
C HIS A 518 14.42 16.59 -0.07
N PHE A 519 13.59 17.62 -0.02
CA PHE A 519 13.20 18.40 1.14
C PHE A 519 12.88 17.48 2.33
N ASN A 520 13.39 17.82 3.51
CA ASN A 520 13.21 17.00 4.70
C ASN A 520 13.20 17.86 5.96
N ILE A 521 12.05 17.95 6.63
CA ILE A 521 11.97 18.51 7.98
C ILE A 521 12.43 17.44 8.97
N SER A 522 13.16 17.86 9.99
CA SER A 522 13.63 17.02 11.08
C SER A 522 13.25 17.67 12.41
N LYS A 523 12.88 16.85 13.40
CA LYS A 523 12.69 17.29 14.79
C LYS A 523 14.02 17.61 15.50
N GLY A 524 15.16 17.43 14.84
CA GLY A 524 16.49 17.66 15.38
C GLY A 524 17.10 16.42 16.05
N ASP A 525 18.17 16.62 16.80
CA ASP A 525 18.89 15.54 17.49
C ASP A 525 18.16 15.09 18.75
N LEU A 526 18.44 13.87 19.22
CA LEU A 526 17.77 13.27 20.39
C LEU A 526 17.79 14.15 21.65
N GLN A 527 18.85 14.94 21.83
CA GLN A 527 19.02 15.83 23.00
C GLN A 527 18.12 17.07 22.95
N GLN A 528 17.63 17.45 21.77
CA GLN A 528 16.83 18.66 21.55
C GLN A 528 15.32 18.37 21.60
N ILE A 529 14.93 17.10 21.67
CA ILE A 529 13.53 16.67 21.57
C ILE A 529 12.93 16.50 22.95
N ASP A 530 11.71 17.00 23.09
CA ASP A 530 10.90 16.82 24.29
C ASP A 530 10.54 15.34 24.48
N LYS A 531 10.78 14.83 25.69
CA LYS A 531 10.51 13.43 26.04
C LYS A 531 9.05 13.20 26.42
N GLU A 532 8.33 14.23 26.87
CA GLU A 532 6.96 14.09 27.38
C GLU A 532 6.01 13.40 26.38
N PRO A 533 5.99 13.76 25.07
CA PRO A 533 5.11 13.11 24.10
C PRO A 533 5.38 11.61 23.87
N PHE A 534 6.54 11.11 24.30
CA PHE A 534 6.94 9.71 24.13
C PHE A 534 6.50 8.83 25.31
N GLY A 535 6.02 9.41 26.41
CA GLY A 535 5.55 8.67 27.59
C GLY A 535 4.29 7.81 27.35
N VAL A 536 3.60 8.00 26.22
CA VAL A 536 2.45 7.18 25.82
C VAL A 536 2.85 5.79 25.29
N TYR A 537 4.12 5.60 24.94
CA TYR A 537 4.62 4.33 24.43
C TYR A 537 5.00 3.38 25.56
N LYS A 538 4.73 2.08 25.36
CA LYS A 538 5.12 1.04 26.31
C LYS A 538 6.62 0.79 26.24
N VAL A 539 7.23 0.57 27.40
CA VAL A 539 8.59 0.04 27.50
C VAL A 539 8.59 -1.44 27.13
N ILE A 540 9.41 -1.83 26.16
CA ILE A 540 9.53 -3.22 25.69
C ILE A 540 11.02 -3.57 25.57
N PRO A 541 11.50 -4.65 26.21
CA PRO A 541 12.89 -5.08 26.13
C PRO A 541 13.38 -5.27 24.68
N ARG A 542 14.64 -4.94 24.43
CA ARG A 542 15.30 -5.17 23.13
C ARG A 542 15.65 -6.65 22.96
N GLU A 543 15.35 -7.22 21.79
CA GLU A 543 15.80 -8.56 21.41
C GLU A 543 17.31 -8.59 21.22
N ARG A 544 17.97 -9.55 21.88
CA ARG A 544 19.42 -9.76 21.84
C ARG A 544 19.75 -10.82 20.80
N MET A 545 20.83 -10.61 20.04
CA MET A 545 21.30 -11.58 19.05
C MET A 545 21.74 -12.86 19.77
N PRO A 546 21.19 -14.03 19.43
CA PRO A 546 21.74 -15.28 19.92
C PRO A 546 23.14 -15.49 19.34
N GLU A 547 24.08 -15.90 20.18
CA GLU A 547 25.48 -16.12 19.81
C GLU A 547 25.95 -17.50 20.25
N VAL A 548 26.98 -18.03 19.58
CA VAL A 548 27.69 -19.23 20.00
C VAL A 548 28.38 -19.00 21.35
N GLU A 549 28.44 -20.00 22.22
CA GLU A 549 29.20 -19.91 23.49
C GLU A 549 30.69 -19.61 23.28
N VAL A 550 31.29 -18.75 24.11
CA VAL A 550 32.69 -18.29 23.98
C VAL A 550 33.69 -19.45 23.87
N SER A 551 33.51 -20.50 24.67
CA SER A 551 34.37 -21.70 24.64
C SER A 551 34.42 -22.38 23.27
N ARG A 552 33.32 -22.33 22.51
CA ARG A 552 33.24 -22.85 21.13
C ARG A 552 33.74 -21.84 20.10
N ARG A 553 33.61 -20.53 20.36
CA ARG A 553 34.14 -19.45 19.50
C ARG A 553 35.65 -19.57 19.34
N LEU A 554 36.37 -19.87 20.43
CA LEU A 554 37.84 -19.96 20.43
C LEU A 554 38.39 -21.18 19.71
N GLN A 555 37.57 -22.22 19.52
CA GLN A 555 37.99 -23.49 18.90
C GLN A 555 37.71 -23.56 17.39
N SER A 556 37.10 -22.53 16.80
CA SER A 556 36.68 -22.59 15.40
C SER A 556 36.51 -21.20 14.78
N PHE A 557 36.41 -21.17 13.45
CA PHE A 557 36.00 -20.00 12.68
C PHE A 557 34.50 -20.05 12.32
N MET A 558 33.68 -20.78 13.09
CA MET A 558 32.23 -20.81 12.88
C MET A 558 31.63 -19.41 13.07
N GLU A 559 30.56 -19.12 12.33
CA GLU A 559 29.81 -17.88 12.46
C GLU A 559 29.31 -17.69 13.91
N VAL A 560 29.68 -16.57 14.55
CA VAL A 560 29.41 -16.36 15.99
C VAL A 560 27.95 -16.04 16.27
N GLU A 561 27.38 -15.12 15.49
CA GLU A 561 25.98 -14.72 15.61
C GLU A 561 25.08 -15.71 14.88
N LEU A 562 24.01 -16.18 15.52
CA LEU A 562 23.13 -17.24 15.00
C LEU A 562 21.92 -16.70 14.20
N GLY A 563 21.62 -15.40 14.30
CA GLY A 563 20.45 -14.77 13.70
C GLY A 563 19.21 -14.84 14.59
N PHE A 564 18.25 -13.94 14.34
CA PHE A 564 16.93 -14.01 14.97
C PHE A 564 16.09 -15.15 14.41
N ASP A 565 15.26 -15.75 15.25
CA ASP A 565 14.10 -16.48 14.78
C ASP A 565 12.97 -15.52 14.32
N GLU A 566 11.93 -16.08 13.70
CA GLU A 566 10.80 -15.29 13.17
C GLU A 566 10.06 -14.49 14.26
N ALA A 567 9.90 -15.09 15.45
CA ALA A 567 9.16 -14.49 16.54
C ALA A 567 9.95 -13.33 17.17
N GLN A 568 11.26 -13.49 17.35
CA GLN A 568 12.18 -12.43 17.76
C GLN A 568 12.16 -11.27 16.76
N ALA A 569 12.32 -11.56 15.46
CA ALA A 569 12.31 -10.53 14.43
C ALA A 569 11.00 -9.74 14.40
N LYS A 570 9.84 -10.41 14.56
CA LYS A 570 8.53 -9.77 14.65
C LYS A 570 8.41 -8.89 15.91
N ARG A 571 8.75 -9.40 17.10
CA ARG A 571 8.71 -8.61 18.35
C ARG A 571 9.62 -7.39 18.29
N GLU A 572 10.81 -7.54 17.70
CA GLU A 572 11.76 -6.45 17.54
C GLU A 572 11.35 -5.44 16.45
N ALA A 573 10.59 -5.87 15.43
CA ALA A 573 10.01 -4.95 14.46
C ALA A 573 8.82 -4.16 15.04
N GLU A 574 7.98 -4.79 15.89
CA GLU A 574 6.84 -4.15 16.58
C GLU A 574 7.26 -3.02 17.52
N ARG A 575 8.51 -3.07 17.96
CA ARG A 575 9.23 -2.07 18.75
C ARG A 575 9.46 -0.75 17.98
N CYS A 576 9.25 -0.68 16.67
CA CYS A 576 9.41 0.56 15.90
C CYS A 576 8.34 1.63 16.24
N LEU A 577 8.76 2.84 16.59
CA LEU A 577 7.85 3.96 16.91
C LEU A 577 7.17 4.60 15.70
N VAL A 578 7.59 4.25 14.48
CA VAL A 578 7.03 4.84 13.26
C VAL A 578 7.16 6.39 13.24
N CYS A 579 8.32 6.92 13.62
CA CYS A 579 8.55 8.37 13.75
C CYS A 579 8.60 9.19 12.44
N GLY A 580 9.04 8.61 11.31
CA GLY A 580 8.99 9.26 10.00
C GLY A 580 7.55 9.44 9.49
N CYS A 581 7.34 10.47 8.67
CA CYS A 581 6.03 10.82 8.16
C CYS A 581 5.54 9.77 7.15
N SER A 582 4.35 9.23 7.42
CA SER A 582 3.60 8.39 6.48
C SER A 582 2.84 9.20 5.41
N ALA A 583 3.40 10.32 4.96
CA ALA A 583 3.11 10.84 3.63
C ALA A 583 4.42 11.30 2.96
N ALA A 584 5.59 10.88 3.43
CA ALA A 584 6.84 11.52 3.07
C ALA A 584 7.07 11.52 1.56
N PHE A 585 6.60 10.48 0.86
CA PHE A 585 6.93 10.24 -0.54
C PHE A 585 5.84 10.65 -1.54
N ASP A 586 4.64 10.99 -1.06
CA ASP A 586 3.52 11.54 -1.85
C ASP A 586 2.97 12.88 -1.29
N CYS A 587 3.63 13.43 -0.27
CA CYS A 587 3.30 14.73 0.30
C CYS A 587 3.50 15.82 -0.76
N ARG A 588 2.39 16.34 -1.27
CA ARG A 588 2.37 17.42 -2.25
C ARG A 588 3.11 18.68 -1.77
N LEU A 589 3.12 18.94 -0.46
CA LEU A 589 3.93 20.03 0.10
C LEU A 589 5.41 19.77 -0.17
N ARG A 590 5.92 18.58 0.14
CA ARG A 590 7.33 18.21 -0.08
C ARG A 590 7.71 18.26 -1.56
N GLU A 591 6.83 17.82 -2.46
CA GLU A 591 7.04 17.93 -3.90
C GLU A 591 7.26 19.38 -4.34
N LEU A 592 6.38 20.30 -3.91
CA LEU A 592 6.50 21.71 -4.24
C LEU A 592 7.73 22.35 -3.57
N MET A 593 8.09 21.92 -2.37
CA MET A 593 9.34 22.38 -1.72
C MET A 593 10.58 22.00 -2.54
N ASN A 594 10.58 20.81 -3.15
CA ASN A 594 11.63 20.38 -4.07
C ASN A 594 11.61 21.22 -5.36
N GLU A 595 10.43 21.40 -5.96
CA GLU A 595 10.25 22.18 -7.19
C GLU A 595 10.82 23.60 -7.04
N PHE A 596 10.51 24.27 -5.92
CA PHE A 596 10.90 25.66 -5.67
C PHE A 596 12.19 25.81 -4.85
N GLN A 597 12.92 24.73 -4.58
CA GLN A 597 14.22 24.74 -3.89
C GLN A 597 14.18 25.53 -2.56
N VAL A 598 13.16 25.24 -1.73
CA VAL A 598 13.04 25.81 -0.39
C VAL A 598 14.15 25.23 0.49
N ASP A 599 14.98 26.09 1.10
CA ASP A 599 16.02 25.61 2.01
C ASP A 599 15.44 25.42 3.41
N TRP A 600 15.31 24.18 3.83
CA TRP A 600 14.81 23.85 5.16
C TRP A 600 15.84 24.06 6.27
N ARG A 601 17.13 24.17 5.93
CA ARG A 601 18.24 24.35 6.89
C ARG A 601 18.38 25.80 7.34
N GLU A 602 17.94 26.73 6.50
CA GLU A 602 17.93 28.16 6.78
C GLU A 602 16.61 28.64 7.40
N GLN A 603 15.67 27.71 7.68
CA GLN A 603 14.41 28.10 8.27
C GLN A 603 14.62 28.81 9.62
N PRO A 604 13.80 29.83 9.96
CA PRO A 604 13.82 30.53 11.24
C PRO A 604 13.33 29.65 12.42
N SER A 605 13.67 28.36 12.40
CA SER A 605 13.31 27.33 13.37
C SER A 605 13.85 27.58 14.78
N LYS A 606 14.65 28.64 15.00
CA LYS A 606 14.90 29.17 16.34
C LYS A 606 13.64 29.76 17.01
N LYS A 607 12.50 29.86 16.32
CA LYS A 607 11.20 30.35 16.83
C LYS A 607 10.07 29.29 16.80
N ILE A 608 10.34 27.98 16.75
CA ILE A 608 9.28 26.95 16.79
C ILE A 608 8.60 26.96 18.16
N HIS A 609 7.49 27.70 18.28
CA HIS A 609 6.84 27.94 19.57
C HIS A 609 5.44 27.35 19.75
N PHE A 610 4.76 26.78 18.75
CA PHE A 610 3.30 26.62 18.93
C PHE A 610 2.63 25.26 18.75
N GLN A 611 3.27 24.22 18.22
CA GLN A 611 2.60 22.92 18.13
C GLN A 611 3.57 21.78 18.46
N ARG A 612 3.68 21.49 19.77
CA ARG A 612 4.18 20.21 20.29
C ARG A 612 2.99 19.38 20.74
N VAL A 613 1.98 19.25 19.89
CA VAL A 613 0.77 18.52 20.25
C VAL A 613 1.04 17.05 20.01
N ALA A 614 0.81 16.20 21.01
CA ALA A 614 0.83 14.76 20.80
C ALA A 614 -0.16 14.40 19.69
N ALA A 615 0.20 13.45 18.83
CA ALA A 615 -0.71 13.00 17.77
C ALA A 615 -2.05 12.56 18.41
N ILE A 616 -3.16 13.01 17.82
CA ILE A 616 -4.50 12.77 18.34
C ILE A 616 -5.05 11.55 17.63
N ASP A 617 -4.96 10.40 18.29
CA ASP A 617 -5.39 9.10 17.76
C ASP A 617 -6.63 8.57 18.50
N THR A 618 -7.65 9.42 18.65
CA THR A 618 -8.90 9.09 19.36
C THR A 618 -9.97 8.53 18.43
N HIS A 619 -9.95 8.85 17.13
CA HIS A 619 -10.92 8.34 16.18
C HIS A 619 -10.64 6.86 15.84
N PRO A 620 -11.66 6.00 15.65
CA PRO A 620 -11.46 4.55 15.52
C PRO A 620 -10.67 4.12 14.27
N VAL A 621 -10.75 4.88 13.17
CA VAL A 621 -10.15 4.50 11.87
C VAL A 621 -9.34 5.62 11.19
N ILE A 622 -9.24 6.80 11.78
CA ILE A 622 -8.52 7.96 11.20
C ILE A 622 -7.57 8.50 12.26
N ALA A 623 -6.29 8.63 11.93
CA ALA A 623 -5.29 9.27 12.76
C ALA A 623 -5.12 10.74 12.35
N LEU A 624 -4.95 11.62 13.34
CA LEU A 624 -4.66 13.03 13.13
C LEU A 624 -3.31 13.39 13.76
N ASP A 625 -2.41 13.93 12.97
CA ASP A 625 -1.19 14.59 13.43
C ASP A 625 -1.27 16.09 13.13
N PRO A 626 -1.67 16.93 14.11
CA PRO A 626 -1.81 18.36 13.91
C PRO A 626 -0.53 19.04 13.44
N ASN A 627 0.63 18.49 13.83
CA ASN A 627 1.93 19.06 13.52
C ASN A 627 2.28 18.98 12.02
N LYS A 628 1.50 18.23 11.22
CA LYS A 628 1.63 18.13 9.77
C LYS A 628 0.61 18.99 9.02
N CYS A 629 -0.34 19.62 9.70
CA CYS A 629 -1.44 20.35 9.09
C CYS A 629 -0.99 21.72 8.57
N ILE A 630 -1.12 21.96 7.26
CA ILE A 630 -0.86 23.28 6.64
C ILE A 630 -2.09 24.20 6.60
N ARG A 631 -3.13 23.88 7.38
CA ARG A 631 -4.38 24.65 7.47
C ARG A 631 -5.04 24.96 6.12
N CYS A 632 -4.98 24.02 5.18
CA CYS A 632 -5.58 24.20 3.85
C CYS A 632 -7.12 24.12 3.83
N GLU A 633 -7.75 23.68 4.92
CA GLU A 633 -9.20 23.51 5.12
C GLU A 633 -9.92 22.53 4.18
N ARG A 634 -9.22 21.84 3.28
CA ARG A 634 -9.82 20.85 2.35
C ARG A 634 -10.68 19.82 3.07
N CYS A 635 -10.18 19.26 4.17
CA CYS A 635 -10.88 18.27 4.98
C CYS A 635 -12.19 18.83 5.56
N TYR A 636 -12.15 20.03 6.14
CA TYR A 636 -13.31 20.70 6.72
C TYR A 636 -14.36 21.04 5.67
N VAL A 637 -13.95 21.70 4.58
CA VAL A 637 -14.88 22.13 3.53
C VAL A 637 -15.51 20.92 2.85
N ALA A 638 -14.75 19.88 2.51
CA ALA A 638 -15.30 18.65 1.94
C ALA A 638 -16.30 17.97 2.87
N CYS A 639 -15.99 17.88 4.18
CA CYS A 639 -16.88 17.30 5.17
C CYS A 639 -18.22 18.06 5.27
N ARG A 640 -18.18 19.39 5.12
CA ARG A 640 -19.36 20.26 5.21
C ARG A 640 -20.15 20.35 3.91
N THR A 641 -19.48 20.50 2.77
CA THR A 641 -20.14 20.79 1.50
C THR A 641 -20.34 19.55 0.65
N PHE A 642 -19.42 18.59 0.68
CA PHE A 642 -19.49 17.40 -0.18
C PHE A 642 -20.10 16.22 0.57
N GLN A 643 -19.62 15.90 1.77
CA GLN A 643 -20.19 14.82 2.58
C GLN A 643 -21.43 15.26 3.37
N CYS A 644 -21.59 16.57 3.58
CA CYS A 644 -22.70 17.17 4.34
C CYS A 644 -22.85 16.62 5.77
N SER A 645 -21.80 16.06 6.38
CA SER A 645 -21.82 15.57 7.77
C SER A 645 -21.51 16.65 8.79
N ASN A 646 -20.80 17.72 8.39
CA ASN A 646 -20.32 18.78 9.29
C ASN A 646 -19.63 18.20 10.55
N ALA A 647 -18.78 17.19 10.32
CA ALA A 647 -18.19 16.35 11.36
C ALA A 647 -16.80 16.80 11.80
N ILE A 648 -16.32 17.90 11.23
CA ILE A 648 -15.00 18.46 11.52
C ILE A 648 -15.20 19.89 12.01
N ASP A 649 -14.80 20.15 13.25
CA ASP A 649 -14.67 21.50 13.78
C ASP A 649 -13.26 22.00 13.50
N PHE A 650 -13.15 23.14 12.81
CA PHE A 650 -11.87 23.67 12.34
C PHE A 650 -11.59 25.03 12.98
N LYS A 651 -10.71 25.05 13.99
CA LYS A 651 -10.19 26.28 14.60
C LYS A 651 -8.70 26.43 14.29
N ASP A 652 -7.87 25.67 15.01
CA ASP A 652 -6.42 25.66 14.82
C ASP A 652 -5.93 24.47 13.97
N TRP A 653 -6.65 23.35 14.08
CA TRP A 653 -6.51 22.10 13.35
C TRP A 653 -7.86 21.35 13.36
N PRO A 654 -8.07 20.35 12.48
CA PRO A 654 -9.34 19.63 12.45
C PRO A 654 -9.59 18.87 13.76
N LYS A 655 -10.83 18.88 14.25
CA LYS A 655 -11.28 18.03 15.36
C LYS A 655 -12.55 17.29 14.93
N PHE A 656 -12.56 15.97 15.08
CA PHE A 656 -13.72 15.15 14.75
C PHE A 656 -14.76 15.22 15.87
N ASN A 657 -16.03 15.39 15.49
CA ASN A 657 -17.17 15.24 16.40
C ASN A 657 -17.98 13.96 16.09
N ASP A 658 -19.07 13.75 16.81
CA ASP A 658 -19.93 12.56 16.76
C ASP A 658 -20.67 12.35 15.43
N ARG A 659 -20.75 13.37 14.57
CA ARG A 659 -21.38 13.27 13.24
C ARG A 659 -20.49 12.58 12.19
N CYS A 660 -19.27 12.19 12.55
CA CYS A 660 -18.33 11.57 11.62
C CYS A 660 -18.80 10.17 11.20
N VAL A 661 -19.15 10.02 9.93
CA VAL A 661 -19.53 8.72 9.35
C VAL A 661 -18.35 7.87 8.86
N SER A 662 -17.10 8.32 9.13
CA SER A 662 -15.88 7.64 8.70
C SER A 662 -15.85 7.33 7.19
N CYS A 663 -16.16 8.33 6.34
CA CYS A 663 -16.12 8.15 4.88
C CYS A 663 -14.71 8.14 4.30
N GLY A 664 -13.71 8.70 4.99
CA GLY A 664 -12.31 8.72 4.51
C GLY A 664 -11.96 9.88 3.58
N LEU A 665 -12.93 10.62 3.03
CA LEU A 665 -12.67 11.75 2.11
C LEU A 665 -11.69 12.80 2.66
N CYS A 666 -11.70 13.05 3.97
CA CYS A 666 -10.76 13.99 4.59
C CYS A 666 -9.30 13.50 4.58
N VAL A 667 -9.09 12.18 4.55
CA VAL A 667 -7.79 11.53 4.40
C VAL A 667 -7.32 11.67 2.95
N ASP A 668 -8.16 11.30 1.98
CA ASP A 668 -7.81 11.37 0.55
C ASP A 668 -7.56 12.82 0.09
N LEU A 669 -8.19 13.80 0.75
CA LEU A 669 -7.97 15.21 0.48
C LEU A 669 -6.84 15.85 1.30
N CYS A 670 -6.13 15.13 2.16
CA CYS A 670 -5.06 15.72 2.95
C CYS A 670 -3.74 15.78 2.15
N PRO A 671 -3.21 16.96 1.78
CA PRO A 671 -2.00 17.05 0.96
C PRO A 671 -0.68 16.76 1.70
N THR A 672 -0.73 16.60 3.02
CA THR A 672 0.47 16.55 3.88
C THR A 672 0.51 15.37 4.85
N GLY A 673 -0.46 14.45 4.77
CA GLY A 673 -0.56 13.34 5.73
C GLY A 673 -0.86 13.79 7.17
N ALA A 674 -1.49 14.95 7.36
CA ALA A 674 -2.00 15.34 8.68
C ALA A 674 -3.20 14.49 9.11
N LEU A 675 -4.05 14.11 8.15
CA LEU A 675 -5.14 13.16 8.33
C LEU A 675 -4.83 11.92 7.53
N MET A 676 -4.78 10.78 8.20
CA MET A 676 -4.37 9.50 7.61
C MET A 676 -5.26 8.39 8.15
N GLU A 677 -5.25 7.25 7.47
CA GLU A 677 -5.91 6.07 8.03
C GLU A 677 -5.17 5.57 9.26
N ARG A 678 -5.91 5.25 10.32
CA ARG A 678 -5.34 4.66 11.53
C ARG A 678 -4.97 3.20 11.24
N ARG A 679 -3.69 2.92 11.06
CA ARG A 679 -3.19 1.56 10.80
C ARG A 679 -1.95 1.30 11.65
N GLN A 680 -1.91 0.13 12.26
CA GLN A 680 -0.76 -0.27 13.06
C GLN A 680 0.43 -0.57 12.15
N GLY A 681 1.48 0.26 12.21
CA GLY A 681 2.79 -0.01 11.60
C GLY A 681 2.95 0.36 10.12
N ARG A 682 2.93 1.65 9.75
CA ARG A 682 3.27 2.06 8.36
C ARG A 682 4.48 2.97 8.27
N PRO A 683 5.41 2.64 7.38
CA PRO A 683 5.47 3.43 6.15
C PRO A 683 5.74 2.54 4.94
N VAL A 684 4.77 2.46 4.02
CA VAL A 684 4.93 1.72 2.74
C VAL A 684 4.90 2.70 1.58
N GLU A 685 5.19 3.98 1.82
CA GLU A 685 4.91 5.03 0.83
C GLU A 685 5.98 5.22 -0.23
N ARG A 686 7.12 4.54 -0.16
CA ARG A 686 8.22 4.81 -1.08
C ARG A 686 8.03 4.30 -2.52
N LEU A 687 6.99 3.53 -2.86
CA LEU A 687 6.85 3.08 -4.28
C LEU A 687 5.57 3.59 -4.91
N ASP A 688 5.72 3.93 -6.18
CA ASP A 688 4.66 4.09 -7.17
C ASP A 688 3.63 2.97 -7.00
N TRP A 689 2.45 3.32 -6.50
CA TRP A 689 1.33 2.40 -6.41
C TRP A 689 0.52 2.45 -7.70
N ALA A 690 0.14 1.28 -8.19
CA ALA A 690 -0.90 1.16 -9.18
C ALA A 690 -2.24 1.58 -8.54
N SER A 691 -3.06 2.27 -9.32
CA SER A 691 -4.44 2.60 -8.94
C SER A 691 -5.36 1.72 -9.77
N VAL A 692 -6.12 0.86 -9.11
CA VAL A 692 -7.04 -0.08 -9.77
C VAL A 692 -8.47 0.26 -9.37
N PRO A 693 -9.23 0.96 -10.24
CA PRO A 693 -10.62 1.27 -9.97
C PRO A 693 -11.47 0.00 -10.01
N THR A 694 -12.31 -0.19 -8.99
CA THR A 694 -13.25 -1.32 -8.90
C THR A 694 -14.49 -0.94 -8.09
N HIS A 695 -15.40 -1.88 -7.84
CA HIS A 695 -16.67 -1.62 -7.15
C HIS A 695 -16.78 -2.40 -5.85
N CYS A 696 -17.20 -1.69 -4.80
CA CYS A 696 -17.42 -2.21 -3.47
C CYS A 696 -18.54 -3.26 -3.47
N ILE A 697 -18.26 -4.43 -2.88
CA ILE A 697 -19.18 -5.57 -2.78
C ILE A 697 -19.98 -5.61 -1.47
N GLN A 698 -20.02 -4.52 -0.68
CA GLN A 698 -20.56 -4.56 0.68
C GLN A 698 -22.09 -4.38 0.76
N CYS A 699 -22.66 -3.38 0.09
CA CYS A 699 -24.10 -3.10 0.08
C CYS A 699 -24.59 -2.80 -1.34
N GLY A 700 -25.91 -2.73 -1.52
CA GLY A 700 -26.56 -2.55 -2.83
C GLY A 700 -26.16 -1.31 -3.62
N TYR A 701 -25.47 -0.34 -3.03
CA TYR A 701 -25.05 0.88 -3.73
C TYR A 701 -23.99 0.60 -4.82
N GLY A 702 -23.04 -0.29 -4.54
CA GLY A 702 -21.94 -0.63 -5.46
C GLY A 702 -21.00 0.55 -5.73
N CYS A 703 -20.45 1.18 -4.69
CA CYS A 703 -19.56 2.34 -4.82
C CYS A 703 -18.30 2.02 -5.64
N GLU A 704 -17.92 2.88 -6.60
CA GLU A 704 -16.58 2.88 -7.17
C GLU A 704 -15.57 3.26 -6.08
N VAL A 705 -14.52 2.46 -5.97
CA VAL A 705 -13.38 2.63 -5.07
C VAL A 705 -12.10 2.42 -5.84
N ASP A 706 -11.00 3.02 -5.38
CA ASP A 706 -9.71 2.91 -6.06
C ASP A 706 -8.71 2.15 -5.18
N LEU A 707 -8.35 0.94 -5.59
CA LEU A 707 -7.39 0.12 -4.87
C LEU A 707 -5.98 0.65 -5.15
N LYS A 708 -5.30 1.14 -4.10
CA LYS A 708 -3.90 1.52 -4.17
C LYS A 708 -3.04 0.30 -3.90
N VAL A 709 -2.45 -0.25 -4.96
CA VAL A 709 -1.74 -1.53 -4.94
C VAL A 709 -0.26 -1.32 -5.22
N LYS A 710 0.58 -2.09 -4.56
CA LYS A 710 2.03 -2.06 -4.71
C LYS A 710 2.56 -3.49 -4.76
N GLY A 711 3.14 -3.89 -5.89
CA GLY A 711 3.41 -5.30 -6.13
C GLY A 711 2.11 -6.10 -6.00
N GLU A 712 2.09 -7.07 -5.09
CA GLU A 712 0.90 -7.89 -4.81
C GLU A 712 0.05 -7.37 -3.62
N ARG A 713 0.45 -6.25 -3.00
CA ARG A 713 -0.14 -5.76 -1.75
C ARG A 713 -1.14 -4.63 -1.99
N LEU A 714 -2.34 -4.76 -1.41
CA LEU A 714 -3.23 -3.63 -1.20
C LEU A 714 -2.63 -2.71 -0.13
N VAL A 715 -2.25 -1.49 -0.49
CA VAL A 715 -1.80 -0.49 0.45
C VAL A 715 -3.03 0.10 1.13
N TRP A 716 -3.92 0.77 0.40
CA TRP A 716 -5.23 1.23 0.89
C TRP A 716 -6.28 1.30 -0.21
N ILE A 717 -7.53 1.64 0.17
CA ILE A 717 -8.66 1.76 -0.74
C ILE A 717 -9.07 3.22 -0.77
N ALA A 718 -8.70 4.04 -1.74
CA ALA A 718 -9.13 5.43 -1.82
C ALA A 718 -10.59 5.56 -2.31
N ASP A 719 -11.17 6.74 -2.12
CA ASP A 719 -12.41 7.12 -2.80
C ASP A 719 -12.20 7.06 -4.33
N GLY A 720 -13.22 6.57 -5.04
CA GLY A 720 -13.23 6.53 -6.50
C GLY A 720 -13.38 7.91 -7.14
N ARG A 721 -13.68 7.95 -8.44
CA ARG A 721 -13.84 9.21 -9.18
C ARG A 721 -15.12 9.94 -8.79
N ASP A 722 -15.20 11.24 -9.08
CA ASP A 722 -16.47 12.01 -9.04
C ASP A 722 -17.37 11.61 -10.22
N ALA A 723 -17.82 10.35 -10.22
CA ALA A 723 -18.68 9.76 -11.21
C ALA A 723 -19.74 8.87 -10.53
N ALA A 724 -20.81 8.55 -11.25
CA ALA A 724 -21.80 7.59 -10.78
C ALA A 724 -21.12 6.22 -10.51
N PRO A 725 -21.60 5.42 -9.53
CA PRO A 725 -22.82 5.68 -8.75
C PRO A 725 -22.63 6.59 -7.54
N ASN A 726 -21.43 6.65 -6.94
CA ASN A 726 -21.21 7.24 -5.60
C ASN A 726 -20.54 8.62 -5.58
N ARG A 727 -20.01 9.10 -6.70
CA ARG A 727 -19.42 10.44 -6.85
C ARG A 727 -18.37 10.73 -5.78
N ALA A 728 -17.25 9.99 -5.79
CA ALA A 728 -16.14 10.11 -4.86
C ALA A 728 -16.53 10.07 -3.36
N SER A 729 -17.68 9.48 -3.02
CA SER A 729 -18.10 9.26 -1.64
C SER A 729 -18.15 7.79 -1.33
N THR A 730 -17.50 7.40 -0.26
CA THR A 730 -17.60 6.03 0.26
C THR A 730 -18.10 6.05 1.70
N CYS A 731 -18.13 4.87 2.32
CA CYS A 731 -18.53 4.70 3.71
C CYS A 731 -17.49 3.85 4.43
N ARG A 732 -17.61 3.77 5.76
CA ARG A 732 -16.72 2.96 6.59
C ARG A 732 -16.59 1.51 6.11
N ARG A 733 -17.69 0.92 5.61
CA ARG A 733 -17.73 -0.48 5.16
C ARG A 733 -16.87 -0.71 3.92
N GLY A 734 -17.04 0.11 2.88
CA GLY A 734 -16.25 0.00 1.65
C GLY A 734 -14.81 0.48 1.80
N ARG A 735 -14.59 1.56 2.56
CA ARG A 735 -13.29 2.24 2.68
C ARG A 735 -12.32 1.53 3.63
N PHE A 736 -12.84 1.02 4.77
CA PHE A 736 -12.00 0.47 5.85
C PHE A 736 -12.29 -1.01 6.13
N ARG A 737 -13.56 -1.40 6.31
CA ARG A 737 -13.92 -2.79 6.68
C ARG A 737 -13.54 -3.78 5.57
N ALA A 738 -13.78 -3.44 4.30
CA ALA A 738 -13.38 -4.28 3.17
C ALA A 738 -11.88 -4.60 3.19
N TYR A 739 -11.03 -3.67 3.63
CA TYR A 739 -9.61 -3.94 3.85
C TYR A 739 -9.40 -4.89 5.04
N ASP A 740 -9.99 -4.60 6.20
CA ASP A 740 -9.73 -5.38 7.42
C ASP A 740 -10.21 -6.84 7.32
N ASP A 741 -11.42 -7.06 6.79
CA ASP A 741 -12.01 -8.41 6.61
C ASP A 741 -11.13 -9.31 5.72
N HIS A 742 -10.39 -8.71 4.77
CA HIS A 742 -9.63 -9.44 3.76
C HIS A 742 -8.19 -9.70 4.19
N TRP A 743 -7.59 -8.79 4.95
CA TRP A 743 -6.15 -8.78 5.19
C TRP A 743 -5.76 -9.07 6.64
N ARG A 744 -6.70 -9.07 7.59
CA ARG A 744 -6.44 -9.44 8.99
C ARG A 744 -7.01 -10.81 9.37
N GLY A 745 -7.93 -11.37 8.58
CA GLY A 745 -8.51 -12.69 8.80
C GLY A 745 -7.55 -13.83 8.42
N LYS A 746 -7.73 -15.01 9.01
CA LYS A 746 -7.09 -16.25 8.53
C LYS A 746 -7.76 -16.66 7.21
N ARG A 747 -7.11 -16.34 6.09
CA ARG A 747 -7.59 -16.70 4.76
C ARG A 747 -7.53 -18.20 4.50
N VAL A 748 -8.49 -18.68 3.71
CA VAL A 748 -8.46 -20.02 3.11
C VAL A 748 -7.83 -19.89 1.73
N THR A 749 -6.61 -20.41 1.58
CA THR A 749 -5.86 -20.36 0.31
C THR A 749 -5.68 -21.74 -0.31
N LYS A 750 -6.15 -22.80 0.35
CA LYS A 750 -6.15 -24.18 -0.17
C LYS A 750 -7.46 -24.90 0.16
N PRO A 751 -7.87 -25.89 -0.65
CA PRO A 751 -9.02 -26.72 -0.35
C PRO A 751 -8.90 -27.44 0.99
N LEU A 752 -10.01 -27.50 1.72
CA LEU A 752 -10.10 -28.25 2.98
C LEU A 752 -11.15 -29.34 2.86
N VAL A 753 -10.86 -30.52 3.40
CA VAL A 753 -11.83 -31.61 3.56
C VAL A 753 -11.83 -32.06 5.02
N ARG A 754 -13.02 -32.39 5.54
CA ARG A 754 -13.15 -32.87 6.92
C ARG A 754 -12.71 -34.32 7.02
N GLU A 755 -11.70 -34.56 7.84
CA GLU A 755 -11.16 -35.88 8.16
C GLU A 755 -11.04 -36.03 9.67
N ASN A 756 -11.56 -37.13 10.22
CA ASN A 756 -11.55 -37.40 11.67
C ASN A 756 -12.10 -36.25 12.53
N GLY A 757 -13.11 -35.55 12.02
CA GLY A 757 -13.77 -34.43 12.71
C GLY A 757 -13.14 -33.05 12.47
N GLU A 758 -11.98 -32.95 11.82
CA GLU A 758 -11.26 -31.68 11.59
C GLU A 758 -11.10 -31.35 10.10
N LEU A 759 -11.15 -30.07 9.73
CA LEU A 759 -10.84 -29.63 8.37
C LEU A 759 -9.32 -29.66 8.14
N ARG A 760 -8.88 -30.39 7.10
CA ARG A 760 -7.45 -30.52 6.74
C ARG A 760 -7.21 -30.08 5.30
N GLU A 761 -6.06 -29.43 5.07
CA GLU A 761 -5.62 -29.04 3.72
C GLU A 761 -5.50 -30.25 2.80
N THR A 762 -5.96 -30.12 1.57
CA THR A 762 -5.92 -31.18 0.55
C THR A 762 -5.76 -30.61 -0.86
N SER A 763 -5.57 -31.48 -1.85
CA SER A 763 -5.60 -31.12 -3.26
C SER A 763 -7.01 -30.76 -3.76
N TRP A 764 -7.07 -29.90 -4.78
CA TRP A 764 -8.31 -29.58 -5.50
C TRP A 764 -9.04 -30.84 -6.01
N GLY A 765 -8.32 -31.81 -6.58
CA GLY A 765 -8.93 -33.04 -7.10
C GLY A 765 -9.75 -33.78 -6.05
N LYS A 766 -9.17 -34.02 -4.87
CA LYS A 766 -9.86 -34.69 -3.75
C LYS A 766 -11.03 -33.85 -3.22
N ALA A 767 -10.86 -32.54 -3.09
CA ALA A 767 -11.91 -31.67 -2.59
C ALA A 767 -13.13 -31.62 -3.53
N LEU A 768 -12.90 -31.48 -4.84
CA LEU A 768 -13.95 -31.51 -5.86
C LEU A 768 -14.66 -32.86 -5.89
N GLU A 769 -13.90 -33.96 -5.88
CA GLU A 769 -14.48 -35.31 -5.83
C GLU A 769 -15.36 -35.52 -4.59
N THR A 770 -14.86 -35.13 -3.41
CA THR A 770 -15.60 -35.24 -2.15
C THR A 770 -16.89 -34.40 -2.20
N ALA A 771 -16.82 -33.18 -2.71
CA ALA A 771 -17.98 -32.30 -2.86
C ALA A 771 -19.04 -32.92 -3.79
N LEU A 772 -18.62 -33.42 -4.95
CA LEU A 772 -19.49 -34.04 -5.93
C LEU A 772 -20.14 -35.33 -5.39
N GLN A 773 -19.36 -36.21 -4.77
CA GLN A 773 -19.87 -37.45 -4.20
C GLN A 773 -20.88 -37.18 -3.09
N GLY A 774 -20.62 -36.24 -2.18
CA GLY A 774 -21.55 -35.93 -1.10
C GLY A 774 -22.87 -35.34 -1.59
N LEU A 775 -22.82 -34.42 -2.55
CA LEU A 775 -24.03 -33.85 -3.16
C LEU A 775 -24.82 -34.90 -3.94
N LYS A 776 -24.15 -35.75 -4.74
CA LYS A 776 -24.79 -36.84 -5.49
C LYS A 776 -25.41 -37.89 -4.58
N ALA A 777 -24.70 -38.32 -3.54
CA ALA A 777 -25.20 -39.29 -2.57
C ALA A 777 -26.47 -38.80 -1.87
N ALA A 778 -26.53 -37.50 -1.53
CA ALA A 778 -27.74 -36.91 -0.96
C ALA A 778 -28.91 -36.89 -1.96
N ALA A 779 -28.65 -36.52 -3.22
CA ALA A 779 -29.66 -36.53 -4.29
C ALA A 779 -30.17 -37.95 -4.60
N GLU A 780 -29.29 -38.95 -4.64
CA GLU A 780 -29.64 -40.35 -4.88
C GLU A 780 -30.47 -40.94 -3.73
N LYS A 781 -30.09 -40.63 -2.49
CA LYS A 781 -30.73 -41.16 -1.28
C LYS A 781 -32.09 -40.52 -0.99
N HIS A 782 -32.21 -39.21 -1.17
CA HIS A 782 -33.38 -38.43 -0.72
C HIS A 782 -34.13 -37.72 -1.86
N GLY A 783 -33.67 -37.87 -3.09
CA GLY A 783 -34.23 -37.22 -4.27
C GLY A 783 -33.59 -35.85 -4.57
N PRO A 784 -33.82 -35.31 -5.78
CA PRO A 784 -33.20 -34.07 -6.26
C PRO A 784 -33.53 -32.84 -5.40
N HIS A 785 -34.71 -32.84 -4.79
CA HIS A 785 -35.20 -31.76 -3.92
C HIS A 785 -34.48 -31.68 -2.56
N ALA A 786 -33.70 -32.71 -2.20
CA ALA A 786 -32.89 -32.72 -0.99
C ALA A 786 -31.53 -32.02 -1.16
N VAL A 787 -31.19 -31.55 -2.37
CA VAL A 787 -29.98 -30.79 -2.65
C VAL A 787 -30.35 -29.35 -3.00
N GLY A 788 -29.59 -28.39 -2.51
CA GLY A 788 -29.79 -26.97 -2.86
C GLY A 788 -28.51 -26.17 -2.91
N ALA A 789 -28.65 -24.91 -3.33
CA ALA A 789 -27.56 -23.94 -3.30
C ALA A 789 -28.02 -22.58 -2.77
N LEU A 790 -27.15 -21.97 -1.96
CA LEU A 790 -27.26 -20.58 -1.53
C LEU A 790 -26.07 -19.80 -2.09
N GLY A 791 -26.35 -18.93 -3.06
CA GLY A 791 -25.35 -18.06 -3.67
C GLY A 791 -25.12 -16.79 -2.87
N SER A 792 -23.92 -16.24 -2.95
CA SER A 792 -23.55 -15.02 -2.22
C SER A 792 -23.81 -13.78 -3.07
N PRO A 793 -24.54 -12.76 -2.57
CA PRO A 793 -24.69 -11.49 -3.26
C PRO A 793 -23.42 -10.62 -3.22
N ARG A 794 -22.30 -11.14 -2.71
CA ARG A 794 -20.96 -10.55 -2.89
C ARG A 794 -20.22 -11.08 -4.11
N PHE A 795 -20.68 -12.18 -4.69
CA PHE A 795 -20.03 -12.85 -5.82
C PHE A 795 -20.52 -12.30 -7.16
N SER A 796 -19.81 -12.66 -8.21
CA SER A 796 -20.07 -12.18 -9.56
C SER A 796 -21.35 -12.79 -10.14
N CYS A 797 -21.97 -12.10 -11.10
CA CYS A 797 -23.09 -12.63 -11.87
C CYS A 797 -22.68 -13.91 -12.61
N GLU A 798 -21.44 -14.00 -13.06
CA GLU A 798 -20.91 -15.17 -13.77
C GLU A 798 -20.84 -16.40 -12.86
N GLY A 799 -20.32 -16.25 -11.63
CA GLY A 799 -20.31 -17.33 -10.66
C GLY A 799 -21.71 -17.75 -10.24
N LEU A 800 -22.60 -16.79 -9.95
CA LEU A 800 -23.98 -17.08 -9.56
C LEU A 800 -24.78 -17.75 -10.68
N TYR A 801 -24.57 -17.33 -11.94
CA TYR A 801 -25.17 -17.94 -13.11
C TYR A 801 -24.75 -19.40 -13.27
N LEU A 802 -23.44 -19.69 -13.17
CA LEU A 802 -22.92 -21.05 -13.25
C LEU A 802 -23.47 -21.94 -12.13
N LEU A 803 -23.58 -21.41 -10.90
CA LEU A 803 -24.09 -22.15 -9.75
C LEU A 803 -25.54 -22.60 -9.98
N GLN A 804 -26.44 -21.66 -10.32
CA GLN A 804 -27.84 -22.03 -10.54
C GLN A 804 -28.01 -22.95 -11.74
N ARG A 805 -27.20 -22.75 -12.81
CA ARG A 805 -27.26 -23.59 -14.00
C ARG A 805 -26.88 -25.01 -13.64
N TRP A 806 -25.73 -25.19 -12.98
CA TRP A 806 -25.23 -26.49 -12.56
C TRP A 806 -26.23 -27.24 -11.68
N MET A 807 -26.81 -26.55 -10.69
CA MET A 807 -27.82 -27.14 -9.81
C MET A 807 -29.08 -27.59 -10.56
N ARG A 808 -29.58 -26.77 -11.49
CA ARG A 808 -30.80 -27.09 -12.26
C ARG A 808 -30.58 -28.14 -13.33
N THR A 809 -29.41 -28.16 -13.97
CA THR A 809 -29.14 -29.09 -15.09
C THR A 809 -28.62 -30.44 -14.60
N ARG A 810 -27.84 -30.49 -13.51
CA ARG A 810 -27.23 -31.73 -13.02
C ARG A 810 -28.00 -32.39 -11.90
N PHE A 811 -28.40 -31.64 -10.89
CA PHE A 811 -29.18 -32.18 -9.77
C PHE A 811 -30.69 -32.09 -9.99
N ARG A 812 -31.14 -31.36 -11.03
CA ARG A 812 -32.57 -31.09 -11.28
C ARG A 812 -33.28 -30.54 -10.03
N THR A 813 -32.58 -29.74 -9.24
CA THR A 813 -33.15 -29.12 -8.05
C THR A 813 -33.67 -27.72 -8.36
N PRO A 814 -34.88 -27.36 -7.90
CA PRO A 814 -35.36 -25.99 -7.96
C PRO A 814 -34.85 -25.12 -6.80
N TYR A 815 -34.19 -25.70 -5.79
CA TYR A 815 -33.77 -25.01 -4.57
C TYR A 815 -32.44 -24.27 -4.73
N VAL A 816 -32.47 -23.21 -5.53
CA VAL A 816 -31.38 -22.23 -5.68
C VAL A 816 -31.86 -20.87 -5.18
N ASP A 817 -31.11 -20.24 -4.27
CA ASP A 817 -31.55 -19.01 -3.61
C ASP A 817 -30.35 -18.11 -3.24
N THR A 818 -30.62 -16.88 -2.80
CA THR A 818 -29.62 -15.88 -2.40
C THR A 818 -30.16 -15.00 -1.27
N LEU A 819 -29.26 -14.42 -0.47
CA LEU A 819 -29.67 -13.43 0.54
C LEU A 819 -30.20 -12.14 -0.11
N GLY A 820 -31.27 -11.60 0.47
CA GLY A 820 -31.96 -10.41 -0.03
C GLY A 820 -32.80 -10.65 -1.28
N ARG A 821 -33.07 -11.91 -1.63
CA ARG A 821 -33.84 -12.25 -2.84
C ARG A 821 -35.21 -11.59 -2.86
N ARG A 822 -36.01 -11.69 -1.79
CA ARG A 822 -37.45 -11.31 -1.85
C ARG A 822 -37.62 -9.83 -2.15
N SER A 823 -36.83 -9.00 -1.50
CA SER A 823 -36.81 -7.56 -1.75
C SER A 823 -36.19 -7.18 -3.10
N ALA A 824 -35.15 -7.87 -3.56
CA ALA A 824 -34.58 -7.66 -4.91
C ALA A 824 -35.57 -8.04 -6.02
N GLU A 825 -36.30 -9.15 -5.87
CA GLU A 825 -37.39 -9.56 -6.76
C GLU A 825 -38.51 -8.50 -6.81
N GLY A 826 -38.87 -7.95 -5.65
CA GLY A 826 -39.79 -6.82 -5.56
C GLY A 826 -39.27 -5.60 -6.33
N ALA A 827 -38.00 -5.23 -6.14
CA ALA A 827 -37.40 -4.08 -6.81
C ALA A 827 -37.37 -4.25 -8.35
N LEU A 828 -37.04 -5.46 -8.81
CA LEU A 828 -37.09 -5.84 -10.23
C LEU A 828 -38.50 -5.69 -10.80
N ARG A 829 -39.48 -6.31 -10.16
CA ARG A 829 -40.87 -6.36 -10.64
C ARG A 829 -41.55 -4.99 -10.67
N TYR A 830 -41.31 -4.14 -9.69
CA TYR A 830 -42.09 -2.91 -9.48
C TYR A 830 -41.34 -1.62 -9.80
N GLY A 831 -40.03 -1.65 -10.04
CA GLY A 831 -39.25 -0.44 -10.30
C GLY A 831 -38.25 -0.53 -11.46
N LEU A 832 -37.38 -1.55 -11.45
CA LEU A 832 -36.22 -1.62 -12.35
C LEU A 832 -36.56 -2.12 -13.76
N LEU A 833 -37.41 -3.14 -13.87
CA LEU A 833 -37.81 -3.65 -15.19
C LEU A 833 -38.82 -2.70 -15.84
N PRO A 834 -38.67 -2.42 -17.14
CA PRO A 834 -39.52 -1.45 -17.83
C PRO A 834 -40.95 -1.96 -17.93
N ASP A 835 -41.91 -1.13 -17.53
CA ASP A 835 -43.31 -1.27 -17.93
C ASP A 835 -43.54 -0.32 -19.11
N GLN A 836 -44.07 -0.83 -20.23
CA GLN A 836 -44.27 -0.04 -21.46
C GLN A 836 -43.02 0.73 -21.94
N GLY A 837 -41.81 0.21 -21.66
CA GLY A 837 -40.55 0.74 -22.19
C GLY A 837 -39.80 1.77 -21.32
N ARG A 838 -40.17 2.02 -20.05
CA ARG A 838 -39.41 2.91 -19.14
C ARG A 838 -39.30 2.36 -17.71
N SER A 839 -38.11 2.42 -17.11
CA SER A 839 -37.87 2.13 -15.69
C SER A 839 -38.43 3.25 -14.79
N LEU A 840 -38.92 2.89 -13.60
CA LEU A 840 -39.34 3.85 -12.57
C LEU A 840 -38.24 4.17 -11.56
N ALA A 841 -37.16 3.40 -11.56
CA ALA A 841 -35.99 3.58 -10.72
C ALA A 841 -34.88 4.32 -11.48
N PRO A 842 -34.71 5.64 -11.27
CA PRO A 842 -33.60 6.39 -11.86
C PRO A 842 -32.28 6.09 -11.13
N PRO A 843 -31.14 6.49 -11.72
CA PRO A 843 -29.84 6.43 -11.04
C PRO A 843 -29.85 7.19 -9.71
N MET A 844 -29.19 6.66 -8.68
CA MET A 844 -29.05 7.25 -7.34
C MET A 844 -28.47 8.68 -7.38
N ALA A 845 -27.65 9.00 -8.38
CA ALA A 845 -27.09 10.33 -8.57
C ALA A 845 -28.17 11.41 -8.83
N ASP A 846 -29.33 11.02 -9.36
CA ASP A 846 -30.44 11.94 -9.67
C ASP A 846 -31.17 12.40 -8.40
N LEU A 847 -30.96 11.73 -7.26
CA LEU A 847 -31.52 12.13 -5.98
C LEU A 847 -31.14 13.56 -5.57
N ALA A 848 -29.96 14.03 -6.00
CA ALA A 848 -29.51 15.41 -5.75
C ALA A 848 -30.39 16.47 -6.45
N GLN A 849 -31.16 16.09 -7.46
CA GLN A 849 -32.06 16.97 -8.21
C GLN A 849 -33.51 16.87 -7.70
N ALA A 850 -33.78 15.98 -6.74
CA ALA A 850 -35.12 15.76 -6.22
C ALA A 850 -35.63 17.01 -5.49
N PRO A 851 -36.84 17.50 -5.80
CA PRO A 851 -37.37 18.73 -5.19
C PRO A 851 -37.95 18.50 -3.77
N ALA A 852 -38.13 17.24 -3.39
CA ALA A 852 -38.44 16.78 -2.03
C ALA A 852 -38.02 15.30 -1.90
N VAL A 853 -37.77 14.83 -0.67
CA VAL A 853 -37.42 13.43 -0.39
C VAL A 853 -38.39 12.83 0.62
N LEU A 854 -39.04 11.73 0.24
CA LEU A 854 -39.79 10.86 1.13
C LEU A 854 -38.96 9.59 1.38
N LEU A 855 -38.50 9.42 2.62
CA LEU A 855 -37.72 8.28 3.07
C LEU A 855 -38.61 7.31 3.83
N VAL A 856 -38.67 6.06 3.37
CA VAL A 856 -39.32 4.94 4.07
C VAL A 856 -38.21 4.01 4.54
N ALA A 857 -37.83 4.12 5.81
CA ALA A 857 -36.63 3.45 6.31
C ALA A 857 -36.66 3.18 7.82
N ASP A 858 -35.96 2.12 8.25
CA ASP A 858 -35.74 1.82 9.67
C ASP A 858 -34.25 1.74 10.02
N ARG A 859 -33.44 1.10 9.16
CA ARG A 859 -32.01 0.83 9.44
C ARG A 859 -31.07 1.19 8.28
N ILE A 860 -31.51 2.09 7.40
CA ILE A 860 -30.80 2.42 6.16
C ILE A 860 -29.37 2.94 6.35
N GLU A 861 -29.01 3.57 7.47
CA GLU A 861 -27.61 4.01 7.72
C GLU A 861 -26.67 2.81 7.94
N ASP A 862 -27.15 1.74 8.58
CA ASP A 862 -26.37 0.52 8.82
C ASP A 862 -26.17 -0.27 7.52
N THR A 863 -27.26 -0.38 6.75
CA THR A 863 -27.33 -1.25 5.57
C THR A 863 -26.86 -0.55 4.30
N ASN A 864 -27.11 0.76 4.16
CA ASN A 864 -26.89 1.53 2.93
C ASN A 864 -26.43 3.00 3.19
N PRO A 865 -25.28 3.21 3.86
CA PRO A 865 -24.83 4.53 4.34
C PRO A 865 -24.59 5.58 3.24
N VAL A 866 -24.18 5.15 2.04
CA VAL A 866 -23.95 6.07 0.92
C VAL A 866 -25.28 6.57 0.32
N THR A 867 -26.36 5.77 0.38
CA THR A 867 -27.70 6.27 0.08
C THR A 867 -28.09 7.40 1.04
N VAL A 868 -27.81 7.25 2.34
CA VAL A 868 -28.06 8.32 3.31
C VAL A 868 -27.20 9.56 3.03
N THR A 869 -25.97 9.39 2.57
CA THR A 869 -25.12 10.51 2.11
C THR A 869 -25.77 11.24 0.93
N SER A 870 -26.32 10.53 -0.05
CA SER A 870 -27.03 11.12 -1.20
C SER A 870 -28.30 11.87 -0.77
N ILE A 871 -29.08 11.32 0.18
CA ILE A 871 -30.23 12.02 0.79
C ILE A 871 -29.77 13.30 1.50
N ARG A 872 -28.71 13.20 2.30
CA ARG A 872 -28.15 14.33 3.06
C ARG A 872 -27.72 15.46 2.15
N ARG A 873 -27.07 15.15 1.02
CA ARG A 873 -26.72 16.14 -0.01
C ARG A 873 -27.96 16.84 -0.56
N ALA A 874 -28.96 16.06 -0.98
CA ALA A 874 -30.20 16.61 -1.52
C ALA A 874 -30.86 17.56 -0.50
N VAL A 875 -31.10 17.09 0.72
CA VAL A 875 -31.78 17.85 1.78
C VAL A 875 -31.01 19.08 2.21
N GLN A 876 -29.69 18.99 2.44
CA GLN A 876 -28.91 20.10 2.99
C GLN A 876 -28.45 21.12 1.95
N GLN A 877 -28.07 20.68 0.74
CA GLN A 877 -27.59 21.61 -0.31
C GLN A 877 -28.76 22.30 -1.00
N ALA A 878 -29.79 21.55 -1.39
CA ALA A 878 -30.95 22.09 -2.10
C ALA A 878 -32.04 22.62 -1.16
N ARG A 879 -31.90 22.41 0.17
CA ARG A 879 -32.87 22.81 1.20
C ARG A 879 -34.29 22.30 0.90
N VAL A 880 -34.37 21.07 0.42
CA VAL A 880 -35.64 20.44 0.06
C VAL A 880 -36.31 19.79 1.27
N PRO A 881 -37.65 19.67 1.27
CA PRO A 881 -38.38 18.99 2.33
C PRO A 881 -37.93 17.53 2.48
N LEU A 882 -37.80 17.08 3.74
CA LEU A 882 -37.57 15.69 4.10
C LEU A 882 -38.77 15.16 4.90
N TRP A 883 -39.33 14.07 4.43
CA TRP A 883 -40.37 13.31 5.12
C TRP A 883 -39.88 11.91 5.40
N VAL A 884 -40.16 11.39 6.59
CA VAL A 884 -39.67 10.08 7.02
C VAL A 884 -40.82 9.23 7.57
N PHE A 885 -41.02 8.06 6.97
CA PHE A 885 -41.81 6.97 7.53
C PHE A 885 -40.84 5.91 8.09
N GLY A 886 -40.81 5.80 9.42
CA GLY A 886 -39.87 4.97 10.17
C GLY A 886 -38.84 5.81 10.95
N ARG A 887 -37.61 5.32 11.07
CA ARG A 887 -36.56 5.97 11.86
C ARG A 887 -35.72 6.91 11.03
N VAL A 888 -35.46 8.10 11.56
CA VAL A 888 -34.52 9.05 10.96
C VAL A 888 -33.09 8.55 11.16
N PRO A 889 -32.29 8.44 10.10
CA PRO A 889 -30.86 8.14 10.21
C PRO A 889 -30.13 9.10 11.15
N GLU A 890 -29.19 8.60 11.97
CA GLU A 890 -28.46 9.42 12.96
C GLU A 890 -27.82 10.65 12.33
N SER A 891 -27.22 10.46 11.15
CA SER A 891 -26.52 11.52 10.42
C SER A 891 -27.42 12.60 9.83
N LEU A 892 -28.74 12.39 9.85
CA LEU A 892 -29.78 13.34 9.46
C LEU A 892 -30.47 13.98 10.68
N ARG A 893 -30.13 13.59 11.92
CA ARG A 893 -30.69 14.21 13.13
C ARG A 893 -30.31 15.70 13.18
N GLY A 894 -31.32 16.56 13.07
CA GLY A 894 -31.17 18.01 12.99
C GLY A 894 -31.51 18.60 11.62
N ALA A 895 -31.70 17.79 10.58
CA ALA A 895 -32.40 18.25 9.38
C ALA A 895 -33.87 18.53 9.72
N PRO A 896 -34.48 19.63 9.25
CA PRO A 896 -35.90 19.87 9.41
C PRO A 896 -36.67 18.79 8.63
N ALA A 897 -37.21 17.82 9.36
CA ALA A 897 -37.91 16.67 8.81
C ALA A 897 -39.24 16.44 9.52
N LEU A 898 -40.25 16.03 8.77
CA LEU A 898 -41.49 15.52 9.35
C LEU A 898 -41.38 14.00 9.46
N VAL A 899 -41.59 13.47 10.65
CA VAL A 899 -41.29 12.06 10.97
C VAL A 899 -42.53 11.40 11.53
N SER A 900 -42.88 10.24 10.97
CA SER A 900 -43.79 9.29 11.60
C SER A 900 -42.99 8.01 11.90
N ALA A 901 -42.76 7.72 13.18
CA ALA A 901 -42.05 6.52 13.59
C ALA A 901 -42.97 5.29 13.47
N VAL A 902 -42.98 4.68 12.30
CA VAL A 902 -43.90 3.59 11.93
C VAL A 902 -43.12 2.29 11.73
N ASP A 903 -43.64 1.22 12.33
CA ASP A 903 -43.10 -0.13 12.17
C ASP A 903 -43.16 -0.59 10.70
N PRO A 904 -42.12 -1.25 10.16
CA PRO A 904 -42.11 -1.77 8.80
C PRO A 904 -43.34 -2.61 8.40
N ALA A 905 -43.97 -3.31 9.34
CA ALA A 905 -45.18 -4.09 9.08
C ALA A 905 -46.39 -3.24 8.66
N LYS A 906 -46.41 -1.95 9.02
CA LYS A 906 -47.46 -0.99 8.66
C LYS A 906 -47.15 -0.17 7.41
N TRP A 907 -45.94 -0.27 6.85
CA TRP A 907 -45.57 0.44 5.62
C TRP A 907 -46.47 0.14 4.41
N PRO A 908 -46.97 -1.10 4.19
CA PRO A 908 -47.88 -1.36 3.06
C PRO A 908 -49.13 -0.48 3.11
N ASP A 909 -49.75 -0.40 4.28
CA ASP A 909 -50.99 0.33 4.52
C ASP A 909 -50.76 1.85 4.40
N LEU A 910 -49.68 2.36 5.01
CA LEU A 910 -49.32 3.77 4.96
C LEU A 910 -49.00 4.25 3.53
N LEU A 911 -48.20 3.48 2.78
CA LEU A 911 -47.88 3.79 1.38
C LEU A 911 -49.10 3.72 0.48
N ALA A 912 -50.02 2.80 0.75
CA ALA A 912 -51.23 2.67 -0.04
C ALA A 912 -52.19 3.84 0.20
N CYS A 913 -52.37 4.27 1.46
CA CYS A 913 -53.11 5.51 1.77
C CYS A 913 -52.47 6.73 1.12
N LEU A 914 -51.13 6.83 1.14
CA LEU A 914 -50.40 7.90 0.46
C LEU A 914 -50.69 7.90 -1.04
N ALA A 915 -50.65 6.75 -1.71
CA ALA A 915 -50.90 6.65 -3.14
C ALA A 915 -52.28 7.19 -3.52
N VAL A 916 -53.32 6.81 -2.78
CA VAL A 916 -54.70 7.25 -3.02
C VAL A 916 -54.86 8.75 -2.78
N GLN A 917 -54.43 9.24 -1.62
CA GLN A 917 -54.62 10.65 -1.26
C GLN A 917 -53.78 11.59 -2.14
N CYS A 918 -52.56 11.19 -2.53
CA CYS A 918 -51.77 11.94 -3.50
C CYS A 918 -52.46 12.00 -4.87
N ALA A 919 -53.00 10.89 -5.36
CA ALA A 919 -53.69 10.86 -6.64
C ALA A 919 -54.94 11.76 -6.65
N GLU A 920 -55.74 11.74 -5.59
CA GLU A 920 -56.91 12.63 -5.43
C GLU A 920 -56.53 14.11 -5.44
N LYS A 921 -55.40 14.47 -4.81
CA LYS A 921 -54.91 15.86 -4.76
C LYS A 921 -54.24 16.33 -6.05
N LEU A 922 -53.63 15.43 -6.82
CA LEU A 922 -52.91 15.76 -8.06
C LEU A 922 -53.84 15.80 -9.29
N GLY A 923 -55.08 15.32 -9.18
CA GLY A 923 -56.13 15.44 -10.18
C GLY A 923 -56.35 14.17 -11.03
N ASP A 924 -57.33 14.22 -11.93
CA ASP A 924 -57.88 13.04 -12.63
C ASP A 924 -56.82 12.20 -13.35
N LYS A 925 -55.81 12.81 -13.99
CA LYS A 925 -54.72 12.08 -14.65
C LYS A 925 -53.90 11.20 -13.71
N ALA A 926 -53.70 11.65 -12.47
CA ALA A 926 -52.99 10.89 -11.44
C ALA A 926 -53.86 9.77 -10.88
N PHE A 927 -55.16 10.02 -10.75
CA PHE A 927 -56.13 9.00 -10.34
C PHE A 927 -56.30 7.90 -11.41
N ASP A 928 -56.33 8.26 -12.70
CA ASP A 928 -56.33 7.31 -13.81
C ASP A 928 -55.06 6.47 -13.84
N ALA A 929 -53.90 7.08 -13.59
CA ALA A 929 -52.62 6.36 -13.49
C ALA A 929 -52.63 5.38 -12.30
N LEU A 930 -53.19 5.78 -11.17
CA LEU A 930 -53.37 4.93 -9.98
C LEU A 930 -54.28 3.72 -10.29
N GLN A 931 -55.43 3.95 -10.92
CA GLN A 931 -56.36 2.88 -11.33
C GLN A 931 -55.74 1.92 -12.33
N LYS A 932 -54.90 2.40 -13.26
CA LYS A 932 -54.14 1.55 -14.17
C LYS A 932 -53.13 0.65 -13.46
N VAL A 933 -52.56 1.09 -12.33
CA VAL A 933 -51.54 0.33 -11.57
C VAL A 933 -52.17 -0.69 -10.61
N PHE A 934 -53.30 -0.35 -9.99
CA PHE A 934 -53.93 -1.18 -8.95
C PHE A 934 -55.21 -1.91 -9.37
N GLY A 935 -55.92 -1.41 -10.38
CA GLY A 935 -57.31 -1.78 -10.66
C GLY A 935 -58.30 -1.05 -9.76
N THR A 936 -59.51 -0.81 -10.27
CA THR A 936 -60.54 0.01 -9.62
C THR A 936 -60.97 -0.52 -8.24
N ASP A 937 -61.08 -1.84 -8.08
CA ASP A 937 -61.54 -2.48 -6.85
C ASP A 937 -60.51 -2.39 -5.70
N VAL A 938 -59.22 -2.47 -6.05
CA VAL A 938 -58.12 -2.31 -5.10
C VAL A 938 -58.05 -0.86 -4.61
N VAL A 939 -58.19 0.11 -5.52
CA VAL A 939 -58.23 1.54 -5.14
C VAL A 939 -59.36 1.85 -4.15
N GLN A 940 -60.54 1.23 -4.30
CA GLN A 940 -61.64 1.38 -3.34
C GLN A 940 -61.33 0.75 -1.98
N THR A 941 -60.67 -0.41 -1.96
CA THR A 941 -60.25 -1.08 -0.71
C THR A 941 -59.22 -0.24 0.06
N LEU A 942 -58.31 0.41 -0.66
CA LEU A 942 -57.27 1.27 -0.08
C LEU A 942 -57.80 2.56 0.56
N LYS A 943 -59.01 3.02 0.21
CA LYS A 943 -59.67 4.17 0.86
C LYS A 943 -60.14 3.86 2.28
N GLY A 944 -60.32 2.59 2.63
CA GLY A 944 -60.86 2.15 3.92
C GLY A 944 -59.83 1.83 5.00
N VAL A 945 -58.53 2.00 4.73
CA VAL A 945 -57.44 1.67 5.66
C VAL A 945 -57.41 2.67 6.84
N CYS A 946 -57.45 2.15 8.07
CA CYS A 946 -57.39 2.97 9.28
C CYS A 946 -55.95 3.29 9.67
N LEU A 947 -55.62 4.57 9.81
CA LEU A 947 -54.33 5.06 10.29
C LEU A 947 -54.48 5.70 11.67
N GLU A 948 -53.44 5.60 12.49
CA GLU A 948 -53.38 6.30 13.77
C GLU A 948 -53.38 7.82 13.56
N PRO A 949 -53.86 8.63 14.53
CA PRO A 949 -53.90 10.09 14.38
C PRO A 949 -52.54 10.73 14.02
N ALA A 950 -51.44 10.21 14.61
CA ALA A 950 -50.09 10.69 14.31
C ALA A 950 -49.64 10.34 12.88
N GLU A 951 -49.97 9.13 12.41
CA GLU A 951 -49.71 8.66 11.04
C GLU A 951 -50.49 9.51 10.03
N LYS A 952 -51.78 9.76 10.32
CA LYS A 952 -52.68 10.59 9.50
C LYS A 952 -52.18 12.03 9.36
N ASN A 953 -51.74 12.66 10.45
CA ASN A 953 -51.25 14.05 10.43
C ASN A 953 -49.99 14.20 9.57
N VAL A 954 -49.05 13.25 9.68
CA VAL A 954 -47.84 13.26 8.85
C VAL A 954 -48.21 12.98 7.39
N LEU A 955 -49.07 12.00 7.15
CA LEU A 955 -49.55 11.66 5.81
C LEU A 955 -50.19 12.86 5.10
N GLU A 956 -51.14 13.54 5.74
CA GLU A 956 -51.80 14.73 5.19
C GLU A 956 -50.78 15.84 4.85
N SER A 957 -49.78 16.03 5.71
CA SER A 957 -48.71 17.00 5.48
C SER A 957 -47.81 16.60 4.29
N VAL A 958 -47.49 15.31 4.15
CA VAL A 958 -46.74 14.77 3.00
C VAL A 958 -47.55 14.95 1.71
N VAL A 959 -48.84 14.60 1.72
CA VAL A 959 -49.74 14.76 0.56
C VAL A 959 -49.83 16.23 0.13
N ASN A 960 -50.03 17.15 1.08
CA ASN A 960 -50.07 18.59 0.80
C ASN A 960 -48.72 19.10 0.28
N GLY A 961 -47.61 18.62 0.85
CA GLY A 961 -46.26 18.96 0.40
C GLY A 961 -45.97 18.48 -1.02
N ILE A 962 -46.32 17.23 -1.36
CA ILE A 962 -46.19 16.68 -2.70
C ILE A 962 -47.06 17.48 -3.69
N ALA A 963 -48.30 17.82 -3.33
CA ALA A 963 -49.16 18.63 -4.18
C ALA A 963 -48.59 20.04 -4.45
N ALA A 964 -47.92 20.65 -3.45
CA ALA A 964 -47.30 21.96 -3.59
C ALA A 964 -46.01 21.93 -4.43
N VAL A 965 -45.18 20.91 -4.25
CA VAL A 965 -43.87 20.77 -4.93
C VAL A 965 -43.99 20.09 -6.31
N GLY A 966 -45.06 19.33 -6.51
CA GLY A 966 -45.42 18.61 -7.74
C GLY A 966 -44.76 17.25 -7.93
N SER A 967 -43.63 16.97 -7.27
CA SER A 967 -42.95 15.66 -7.31
C SER A 967 -42.06 15.46 -6.08
N ALA A 968 -41.70 14.21 -5.79
CA ALA A 968 -40.74 13.85 -4.75
C ALA A 968 -39.99 12.55 -5.11
N ALA A 969 -38.76 12.40 -4.62
CA ALA A 969 -38.05 11.14 -4.63
C ALA A 969 -38.56 10.25 -3.49
N LEU A 970 -39.01 9.03 -3.81
CA LEU A 970 -39.38 8.03 -2.82
C LEU A 970 -38.21 7.06 -2.65
N VAL A 971 -37.55 7.10 -1.49
CA VAL A 971 -36.44 6.19 -1.15
C VAL A 971 -36.97 5.12 -0.20
N VAL A 972 -36.80 3.84 -0.55
CA VAL A 972 -37.28 2.70 0.23
C VAL A 972 -36.11 1.83 0.71
N ASP A 973 -35.98 1.68 2.02
CA ASP A 973 -35.08 0.72 2.66
C ASP A 973 -35.63 -0.69 2.48
N LEU A 974 -34.91 -1.51 1.71
CA LEU A 974 -35.36 -2.86 1.38
C LEU A 974 -35.06 -3.88 2.47
N ALA A 975 -34.13 -3.60 3.38
CA ALA A 975 -33.69 -4.57 4.38
C ALA A 975 -34.82 -5.00 5.34
N PRO A 976 -35.66 -4.09 5.87
CA PRO A 976 -36.78 -4.49 6.74
C PRO A 976 -37.88 -5.26 5.99
N LEU A 977 -38.05 -4.99 4.69
CA LEU A 977 -39.05 -5.67 3.86
C LEU A 977 -38.73 -7.16 3.70
N GLU A 978 -37.44 -7.53 3.76
CA GLU A 978 -36.98 -8.92 3.70
C GLU A 978 -37.45 -9.77 4.89
N ASN A 979 -38.16 -9.21 5.88
CA ASN A 979 -38.77 -9.98 6.97
C ASN A 979 -40.30 -10.02 6.92
N LEU A 980 -40.93 -9.34 5.95
CA LEU A 980 -42.39 -9.36 5.81
C LEU A 980 -42.88 -10.66 5.16
N ALA A 981 -44.17 -10.96 5.32
CA ALA A 981 -44.84 -11.96 4.50
C ALA A 981 -44.91 -11.48 3.03
N ASP A 982 -44.84 -12.40 2.06
CA ASP A 982 -44.78 -12.06 0.63
C ASP A 982 -45.93 -11.15 0.19
N ALA A 983 -47.15 -11.39 0.66
CA ALA A 983 -48.31 -10.55 0.37
C ALA A 983 -48.12 -9.10 0.87
N ALA A 984 -47.52 -8.90 2.04
CA ALA A 984 -47.23 -7.58 2.58
C ALA A 984 -46.08 -6.89 1.83
N LEU A 985 -45.01 -7.62 1.50
CA LEU A 985 -43.90 -7.11 0.69
C LEU A 985 -44.39 -6.65 -0.70
N HIS A 986 -45.17 -7.49 -1.39
CA HIS A 986 -45.73 -7.14 -2.69
C HIS A 986 -46.63 -5.91 -2.62
N ARG A 987 -47.48 -5.82 -1.59
CA ARG A 987 -48.33 -4.63 -1.37
C ARG A 987 -47.50 -3.37 -1.13
N SER A 988 -46.45 -3.42 -0.29
CA SER A 988 -45.55 -2.28 -0.08
C SER A 988 -44.91 -1.80 -1.38
N MET A 989 -44.37 -2.72 -2.19
CA MET A 989 -43.68 -2.37 -3.42
C MET A 989 -44.63 -1.86 -4.50
N GLN A 990 -45.83 -2.45 -4.61
CA GLN A 990 -46.88 -1.98 -5.51
C GLN A 990 -47.37 -0.58 -5.10
N ALA A 991 -47.51 -0.33 -3.79
CA ALA A 991 -47.88 0.98 -3.27
C ALA A 991 -46.81 2.05 -3.52
N ALA A 992 -45.54 1.74 -3.25
CA ALA A 992 -44.43 2.63 -3.58
C ALA A 992 -44.40 2.99 -5.08
N ARG A 993 -44.57 1.99 -5.95
CA ARG A 993 -44.70 2.19 -7.40
C ARG A 993 -45.84 3.15 -7.74
N ALA A 994 -47.01 2.93 -7.15
CA ALA A 994 -48.19 3.71 -7.45
C ALA A 994 -48.09 5.18 -7.00
N VAL A 995 -47.48 5.45 -5.84
CA VAL A 995 -47.16 6.82 -5.39
C VAL A 995 -46.31 7.53 -6.46
N VAL A 996 -45.26 6.88 -6.95
CA VAL A 996 -44.37 7.46 -7.97
C VAL A 996 -45.06 7.62 -9.32
N SER A 997 -45.88 6.65 -9.75
CA SER A 997 -46.68 6.76 -10.98
C SER A 997 -47.65 7.94 -10.94
N ALA A 998 -48.34 8.15 -9.81
CA ALA A 998 -49.21 9.29 -9.59
C ALA A 998 -48.44 10.61 -9.70
N MET A 999 -47.29 10.73 -9.02
CA MET A 999 -46.44 11.93 -9.10
C MET A 999 -45.94 12.20 -10.52
N LYS A 1000 -45.44 11.18 -11.24
CA LYS A 1000 -44.93 11.33 -12.62
C LYS A 1000 -46.01 11.78 -13.61
N SER A 1001 -47.26 11.34 -13.43
CA SER A 1001 -48.36 11.73 -14.32
C SER A 1001 -48.79 13.19 -14.19
N ALA A 1002 -48.47 13.84 -13.07
CA ALA A 1002 -48.85 15.21 -12.73
C ALA A 1002 -47.67 16.21 -12.81
N ALA A 1003 -46.42 15.73 -12.78
CA ALA A 1003 -45.22 16.56 -12.72
C ALA A 1003 -44.93 17.29 -14.05
N LYS A 1004 -44.49 18.55 -13.96
CA LYS A 1004 -44.02 19.38 -15.10
C LYS A 1004 -42.50 19.34 -15.32
N LYS A 1005 -41.74 18.72 -14.41
CA LYS A 1005 -40.28 18.52 -14.43
C LYS A 1005 -39.97 17.10 -13.94
N ASP A 1006 -38.90 16.49 -14.47
CA ASP A 1006 -38.43 15.18 -14.00
C ASP A 1006 -37.75 15.33 -12.62
N GLY A 1007 -38.40 14.78 -11.59
CA GLY A 1007 -37.90 14.77 -10.21
C GLY A 1007 -38.57 13.70 -9.31
N ALA A 1008 -39.52 12.94 -9.86
CA ALA A 1008 -40.16 11.80 -9.19
C ALA A 1008 -39.49 10.49 -9.63
N GLY A 1009 -39.10 9.67 -8.66
CA GLY A 1009 -38.46 8.38 -8.90
C GLY A 1009 -38.57 7.46 -7.70
N LEU A 1010 -38.53 6.15 -7.96
CA LEU A 1010 -38.50 5.13 -6.93
C LEU A 1010 -37.05 4.66 -6.73
N PHE A 1011 -36.44 5.03 -5.61
CA PHE A 1011 -35.06 4.70 -5.30
C PHE A 1011 -35.03 3.57 -4.27
N PHE A 1012 -34.26 2.52 -4.56
CA PHE A 1012 -34.13 1.36 -3.68
C PHE A 1012 -32.81 1.40 -2.94
N ALA A 1013 -32.84 1.09 -1.64
CA ALA A 1013 -31.65 0.84 -0.84
C ALA A 1013 -31.56 -0.65 -0.50
N ALA A 1014 -30.89 -1.42 -1.36
CA ALA A 1014 -30.74 -2.87 -1.18
C ALA A 1014 -29.62 -3.20 -0.18
N PRO A 1015 -29.81 -4.15 0.75
CA PRO A 1015 -28.79 -4.45 1.76
C PRO A 1015 -27.50 -5.07 1.20
N TYR A 1016 -27.56 -5.74 0.04
CA TYR A 1016 -26.44 -6.49 -0.53
C TYR A 1016 -26.10 -6.05 -1.97
N ALA A 1017 -24.82 -6.09 -2.32
CA ALA A 1017 -24.27 -5.47 -3.52
C ALA A 1017 -24.81 -6.03 -4.84
N ASN A 1018 -24.92 -7.34 -4.94
CA ASN A 1018 -25.33 -8.03 -6.17
C ASN A 1018 -26.66 -8.78 -6.03
N ALA A 1019 -27.54 -8.43 -5.08
CA ALA A 1019 -28.81 -9.14 -4.89
C ALA A 1019 -29.72 -9.04 -6.14
N VAL A 1020 -29.74 -7.87 -6.79
CA VAL A 1020 -30.45 -7.67 -8.06
C VAL A 1020 -29.85 -8.53 -9.16
N GLY A 1021 -28.52 -8.53 -9.31
CA GLY A 1021 -27.83 -9.35 -10.32
C GLY A 1021 -28.01 -10.84 -10.10
N ALA A 1022 -27.95 -11.30 -8.85
CA ALA A 1022 -28.22 -12.68 -8.46
C ALA A 1022 -29.62 -13.14 -8.92
N CYS A 1023 -30.66 -12.33 -8.64
CA CYS A 1023 -32.03 -12.62 -9.07
C CYS A 1023 -32.15 -12.61 -10.60
N LEU A 1024 -31.51 -11.65 -11.27
CA LEU A 1024 -31.48 -11.58 -12.72
C LEU A 1024 -30.93 -12.89 -13.29
N VAL A 1025 -29.73 -13.31 -12.88
CA VAL A 1025 -29.07 -14.53 -13.37
C VAL A 1025 -29.68 -15.84 -12.84
N GLY A 1026 -30.82 -15.78 -12.17
CA GLY A 1026 -31.64 -16.95 -11.83
C GLY A 1026 -31.34 -17.57 -10.47
N MET A 1027 -30.64 -16.90 -9.55
CA MET A 1027 -30.56 -17.32 -8.15
C MET A 1027 -31.88 -17.03 -7.42
N SER A 1028 -32.93 -17.73 -7.83
CA SER A 1028 -34.27 -17.63 -7.28
C SER A 1028 -34.97 -18.97 -7.42
N PRO A 1029 -35.73 -19.43 -6.41
CA PRO A 1029 -36.48 -20.67 -6.51
C PRO A 1029 -37.66 -20.54 -7.49
N THR A 1030 -38.20 -19.34 -7.68
CA THR A 1030 -39.44 -19.09 -8.45
C THR A 1030 -39.21 -18.46 -9.82
N ARG A 1031 -37.95 -18.10 -10.14
CA ARG A 1031 -37.57 -17.48 -11.42
C ARG A 1031 -36.34 -18.16 -12.03
N LEU A 1032 -36.36 -18.26 -13.35
CA LEU A 1032 -35.23 -18.67 -14.16
C LEU A 1032 -34.42 -17.44 -14.63
N PRO A 1033 -33.18 -17.62 -15.12
CA PRO A 1033 -32.37 -16.51 -15.62
C PRO A 1033 -33.10 -15.72 -16.72
N GLY A 1034 -32.78 -14.44 -16.86
CA GLY A 1034 -33.53 -13.54 -17.76
C GLY A 1034 -34.80 -12.97 -17.12
N TRP A 1035 -34.98 -13.14 -15.80
CA TRP A 1035 -36.24 -12.86 -15.10
C TRP A 1035 -37.44 -13.68 -15.63
N THR A 1036 -37.16 -14.87 -16.15
CA THR A 1036 -38.13 -15.72 -16.84
C THR A 1036 -39.02 -16.47 -15.82
N SER A 1037 -40.35 -16.43 -16.02
CA SER A 1037 -41.27 -17.25 -15.23
C SER A 1037 -41.20 -18.71 -15.67
N PHE A 1038 -41.41 -19.67 -14.76
CA PHE A 1038 -41.52 -21.08 -15.14
C PHE A 1038 -42.70 -21.35 -16.10
N ASP A 1039 -43.73 -20.49 -16.08
CA ASP A 1039 -44.90 -20.58 -16.97
C ASP A 1039 -44.70 -19.84 -18.31
N ASP A 1040 -43.58 -19.12 -18.49
CA ASP A 1040 -43.25 -18.42 -19.74
C ASP A 1040 -42.66 -19.41 -20.76
N ALA A 1041 -43.53 -20.15 -21.47
CA ALA A 1041 -43.11 -21.19 -22.41
C ALA A 1041 -42.06 -20.71 -23.44
N PRO A 1042 -42.19 -19.52 -24.08
CA PRO A 1042 -41.13 -18.97 -24.94
C PRO A 1042 -39.80 -18.72 -24.21
N GLY A 1043 -39.83 -18.11 -23.03
CA GLY A 1043 -38.63 -17.86 -22.24
C GLY A 1043 -37.93 -19.15 -21.80
N VAL A 1044 -38.70 -20.12 -21.32
CA VAL A 1044 -38.22 -21.45 -20.95
C VAL A 1044 -37.61 -22.17 -22.16
N ALA A 1045 -38.22 -22.09 -23.34
CA ALA A 1045 -37.69 -22.68 -24.56
C ALA A 1045 -36.32 -22.10 -24.93
N ARG A 1046 -36.13 -20.78 -24.83
CA ARG A 1046 -34.82 -20.12 -25.06
C ARG A 1046 -33.74 -20.60 -24.09
N ILE A 1047 -34.09 -20.75 -22.82
CA ILE A 1047 -33.15 -21.25 -21.79
C ILE A 1047 -32.77 -22.70 -22.08
N ARG A 1048 -33.74 -23.54 -22.46
CA ARG A 1048 -33.48 -24.92 -22.86
C ARG A 1048 -32.57 -24.98 -24.09
N GLU A 1049 -32.81 -24.14 -25.09
CA GLU A 1049 -31.96 -24.05 -26.28
C GLU A 1049 -30.50 -23.70 -25.92
N LEU A 1050 -30.30 -22.70 -25.06
CA LEU A 1050 -28.97 -22.32 -24.56
C LEU A 1050 -28.32 -23.41 -23.69
N TRP A 1051 -29.12 -24.25 -23.04
CA TRP A 1051 -28.66 -25.34 -22.17
C TRP A 1051 -28.84 -26.72 -22.83
N ASP A 1052 -28.65 -26.81 -24.15
CA ASP A 1052 -28.59 -28.07 -24.91
C ASP A 1052 -29.84 -28.98 -24.74
N GLY A 1053 -31.02 -28.37 -24.62
CA GLY A 1053 -32.29 -29.07 -24.48
C GLY A 1053 -32.57 -29.66 -23.09
N THR A 1054 -31.77 -29.31 -22.07
CA THR A 1054 -31.90 -29.89 -20.73
C THR A 1054 -33.28 -29.63 -20.10
N GLU A 1055 -33.90 -30.68 -19.54
CA GLU A 1055 -35.14 -30.54 -18.78
C GLU A 1055 -34.94 -29.72 -17.50
N LEU A 1056 -35.85 -28.79 -17.23
CA LEU A 1056 -35.82 -27.92 -16.06
C LEU A 1056 -36.77 -28.43 -14.97
N PRO A 1057 -36.43 -28.28 -13.68
CA PRO A 1057 -37.32 -28.66 -12.58
C PRO A 1057 -38.57 -27.77 -12.54
N ALA A 1058 -39.62 -28.25 -11.89
CA ALA A 1058 -40.79 -27.44 -11.54
C ALA A 1058 -40.44 -26.44 -10.42
N PRO A 1059 -41.09 -25.26 -10.36
CA PRO A 1059 -40.87 -24.32 -9.25
C PRO A 1059 -41.27 -24.95 -7.90
N PRO A 1060 -40.55 -24.65 -6.81
CA PRO A 1060 -40.86 -25.21 -5.50
C PRO A 1060 -41.96 -24.39 -4.80
N GLU A 1061 -42.63 -25.01 -3.83
CA GLU A 1061 -43.66 -24.33 -3.01
C GLU A 1061 -43.08 -23.33 -2.01
N THR A 1062 -41.79 -23.48 -1.64
CA THR A 1062 -41.11 -22.62 -0.65
C THR A 1062 -39.72 -22.22 -1.11
N GLY A 1063 -39.19 -21.12 -0.56
CA GLY A 1063 -37.83 -20.66 -0.83
C GLY A 1063 -36.74 -21.60 -0.30
N GLY A 1064 -35.49 -21.33 -0.70
CA GLY A 1064 -34.34 -22.18 -0.41
C GLY A 1064 -33.95 -22.16 1.07
N LEU A 1065 -33.85 -20.96 1.67
CA LEU A 1065 -33.55 -20.81 3.11
C LEU A 1065 -34.64 -21.38 4.00
N GLU A 1066 -35.90 -21.21 3.63
CA GLU A 1066 -37.04 -21.81 4.32
C GLU A 1066 -37.01 -23.34 4.20
N ALA A 1067 -36.60 -23.87 3.04
CA ALA A 1067 -36.45 -25.31 2.82
C ALA A 1067 -35.29 -25.91 3.64
N VAL A 1068 -34.18 -25.19 3.82
CA VAL A 1068 -33.10 -25.58 4.76
C VAL A 1068 -33.64 -25.62 6.19
N SER A 1069 -34.28 -24.54 6.64
CA SER A 1069 -34.82 -24.42 8.01
C SER A 1069 -35.86 -25.51 8.32
N ALA A 1070 -36.70 -25.85 7.34
CA ALA A 1070 -37.70 -26.91 7.42
C ALA A 1070 -37.11 -28.33 7.29
N GLY A 1071 -35.81 -28.48 7.04
CA GLY A 1071 -35.14 -29.78 6.90
C GLY A 1071 -35.48 -30.53 5.61
N ARG A 1072 -35.97 -29.83 4.58
CA ARG A 1072 -36.23 -30.41 3.24
C ARG A 1072 -34.93 -30.61 2.46
N ILE A 1073 -33.96 -29.71 2.64
CA ILE A 1073 -32.61 -29.83 2.08
C ILE A 1073 -31.73 -30.62 3.05
N ARG A 1074 -31.07 -31.66 2.55
CA ARG A 1074 -30.12 -32.51 3.26
C ARG A 1074 -28.67 -32.23 2.88
N ALA A 1075 -28.43 -31.73 1.67
CA ALA A 1075 -27.10 -31.29 1.25
C ALA A 1075 -27.13 -29.90 0.60
N LEU A 1076 -26.15 -29.05 0.95
CA LEU A 1076 -26.14 -27.66 0.53
C LEU A 1076 -24.76 -27.24 -0.02
N TYR A 1077 -24.78 -26.53 -1.14
CA TYR A 1077 -23.65 -25.72 -1.59
C TYR A 1077 -23.86 -24.26 -1.16
N LEU A 1078 -23.00 -23.75 -0.29
CA LEU A 1078 -23.14 -22.42 0.29
C LEU A 1078 -21.93 -21.54 -0.04
N GLN A 1079 -22.19 -20.38 -0.62
CA GLN A 1079 -21.18 -19.35 -0.88
C GLN A 1079 -21.21 -18.29 0.24
N ASP A 1080 -20.05 -18.01 0.85
CA ASP A 1080 -19.85 -16.97 1.89
C ASP A 1080 -20.81 -17.07 3.10
N SER A 1081 -20.56 -18.03 4.01
CA SER A 1081 -21.41 -18.22 5.19
C SER A 1081 -21.33 -17.09 6.21
N ALA A 1082 -20.31 -16.22 6.15
CA ALA A 1082 -20.19 -15.07 7.03
C ALA A 1082 -21.35 -14.07 6.86
N LEU A 1083 -21.98 -14.03 5.68
CA LEU A 1083 -23.18 -13.20 5.46
C LEU A 1083 -24.42 -13.71 6.20
N LEU A 1084 -24.52 -15.01 6.49
CA LEU A 1084 -25.67 -15.57 7.20
C LEU A 1084 -25.71 -15.15 8.66
N GLU A 1085 -24.54 -15.00 9.29
CA GLU A 1085 -24.43 -14.48 10.66
C GLU A 1085 -25.03 -13.07 10.79
N GLU A 1086 -24.83 -12.24 9.76
CA GLU A 1086 -25.39 -10.88 9.71
C GLU A 1086 -26.90 -10.87 9.39
N ALA A 1087 -27.41 -11.91 8.72
CA ALA A 1087 -28.75 -11.93 8.13
C ALA A 1087 -29.80 -12.70 8.95
N SER A 1088 -29.48 -13.90 9.46
CA SER A 1088 -30.41 -14.73 10.23
C SER A 1088 -29.67 -15.77 11.08
N LYS A 1089 -29.77 -15.63 12.40
CA LYS A 1089 -29.18 -16.57 13.36
C LYS A 1089 -29.84 -17.95 13.27
N GLU A 1090 -31.17 -18.02 13.15
CA GLU A 1090 -31.86 -19.31 13.03
C GLU A 1090 -31.47 -20.05 11.75
N ALA A 1091 -31.34 -19.33 10.62
CA ALA A 1091 -30.89 -19.92 9.36
C ALA A 1091 -29.47 -20.50 9.47
N LEU A 1092 -28.55 -19.76 10.09
CA LEU A 1092 -27.19 -20.24 10.34
C LEU A 1092 -27.18 -21.51 11.21
N GLU A 1093 -27.93 -21.53 12.32
CA GLU A 1093 -28.02 -22.69 13.22
C GLU A 1093 -28.64 -23.92 12.52
N SER A 1094 -29.57 -23.69 11.59
CA SER A 1094 -30.20 -24.77 10.81
C SER A 1094 -29.21 -25.55 9.94
N LEU A 1095 -28.06 -24.95 9.57
CA LEU A 1095 -27.04 -25.61 8.75
C LEU A 1095 -26.45 -26.85 9.46
N GLY A 1096 -26.46 -26.87 10.80
CA GLY A 1096 -26.02 -28.03 11.58
C GLY A 1096 -26.89 -29.29 11.41
N ARG A 1097 -28.05 -29.18 10.73
CA ARG A 1097 -28.95 -30.31 10.44
C ARG A 1097 -28.69 -30.96 9.08
N LEU A 1098 -27.79 -30.39 8.27
CA LEU A 1098 -27.43 -30.92 6.96
C LEU A 1098 -26.62 -32.22 7.10
N GLU A 1099 -26.88 -33.19 6.23
CA GLU A 1099 -26.04 -34.40 6.09
C GLU A 1099 -24.72 -34.07 5.39
N PHE A 1100 -24.71 -33.05 4.51
CA PHE A 1100 -23.53 -32.63 3.76
C PHE A 1100 -23.54 -31.13 3.43
N LEU A 1101 -22.42 -30.45 3.65
CA LEU A 1101 -22.27 -29.03 3.41
C LEU A 1101 -20.94 -28.76 2.71
N VAL A 1102 -21.04 -28.12 1.53
CA VAL A 1102 -19.92 -27.58 0.77
C VAL A 1102 -19.90 -26.07 0.96
N LEU A 1103 -18.77 -25.53 1.38
CA LEU A 1103 -18.53 -24.10 1.47
C LEU A 1103 -17.63 -23.63 0.34
N GLN A 1104 -17.96 -22.49 -0.26
CA GLN A 1104 -17.05 -21.73 -1.12
C GLN A 1104 -16.78 -20.39 -0.45
N GLU A 1105 -15.56 -20.23 0.09
CA GLU A 1105 -15.20 -19.14 1.00
C GLU A 1105 -13.76 -18.68 0.84
N ASN A 1106 -13.51 -17.41 1.13
CA ASN A 1106 -12.17 -16.82 1.18
C ASN A 1106 -11.64 -16.70 2.62
N VAL A 1107 -12.54 -16.63 3.61
CA VAL A 1107 -12.28 -16.66 5.05
C VAL A 1107 -13.24 -17.67 5.67
N LEU A 1108 -12.77 -18.50 6.60
CA LEU A 1108 -13.63 -19.48 7.26
C LEU A 1108 -14.72 -18.77 8.06
N GLY A 1109 -15.97 -18.90 7.60
CA GLY A 1109 -17.13 -18.40 8.30
C GLY A 1109 -17.61 -19.36 9.40
N PRO A 1110 -18.63 -18.97 10.18
CA PRO A 1110 -19.16 -19.79 11.28
C PRO A 1110 -19.63 -21.19 10.82
N ALA A 1111 -20.08 -21.32 9.57
CA ALA A 1111 -20.55 -22.60 9.04
C ALA A 1111 -19.43 -23.63 8.79
N ALA A 1112 -18.15 -23.20 8.85
CA ALA A 1112 -17.01 -24.09 8.70
C ALA A 1112 -16.97 -25.21 9.75
N SER A 1113 -17.65 -25.04 10.89
CA SER A 1113 -17.79 -26.08 11.92
C SER A 1113 -18.60 -27.30 11.44
N TRP A 1114 -19.54 -27.12 10.51
CA TRP A 1114 -20.40 -28.19 9.97
C TRP A 1114 -20.01 -28.66 8.57
N ALA A 1115 -19.17 -27.91 7.87
CA ALA A 1115 -18.78 -28.19 6.50
C ALA A 1115 -17.97 -29.49 6.36
N GLN A 1116 -18.24 -30.26 5.31
CA GLN A 1116 -17.43 -31.42 4.91
C GLN A 1116 -16.33 -31.02 3.93
N VAL A 1117 -16.58 -29.98 3.12
CA VAL A 1117 -15.63 -29.45 2.13
C VAL A 1117 -15.64 -27.93 2.18
N VAL A 1118 -14.45 -27.32 2.09
CA VAL A 1118 -14.26 -25.89 1.87
C VAL A 1118 -13.43 -25.69 0.62
N LEU A 1119 -13.99 -24.99 -0.36
CA LEU A 1119 -13.34 -24.61 -1.61
C LEU A 1119 -12.88 -23.14 -1.50
N PRO A 1120 -11.57 -22.85 -1.58
CA PRO A 1120 -11.06 -21.49 -1.45
C PRO A 1120 -11.45 -20.67 -2.68
N THR A 1121 -11.96 -19.47 -2.44
CA THR A 1121 -12.30 -18.50 -3.50
C THR A 1121 -11.52 -17.20 -3.36
N ALA A 1122 -11.37 -16.48 -4.46
CA ALA A 1122 -10.70 -15.19 -4.51
C ALA A 1122 -11.41 -14.16 -3.63
N ALA A 1123 -10.63 -13.29 -3.00
CA ALA A 1123 -11.13 -12.23 -2.13
C ALA A 1123 -11.43 -10.94 -2.93
N PHE A 1124 -12.02 -9.92 -2.29
CA PHE A 1124 -12.21 -8.60 -2.88
C PHE A 1124 -10.88 -8.02 -3.41
N GLY A 1125 -10.89 -7.56 -4.66
CA GLY A 1125 -9.72 -7.06 -5.39
C GLY A 1125 -8.89 -8.15 -6.09
N GLU A 1126 -9.09 -9.43 -5.78
CA GLU A 1126 -8.55 -10.58 -6.53
C GLU A 1126 -9.55 -11.10 -7.57
N GLN A 1127 -10.84 -10.83 -7.33
CA GLN A 1127 -11.96 -11.27 -8.13
C GLN A 1127 -12.19 -10.39 -9.36
N SER A 1128 -12.57 -11.02 -10.47
CA SER A 1128 -13.05 -10.36 -11.69
C SER A 1128 -14.45 -10.85 -12.02
N GLY A 1129 -15.25 -10.01 -12.65
CA GLY A 1129 -16.62 -10.32 -13.05
C GLY A 1129 -17.51 -9.09 -13.04
N ILE A 1130 -18.82 -9.31 -13.11
CA ILE A 1130 -19.82 -8.23 -13.12
C ILE A 1130 -20.78 -8.40 -11.94
N ILE A 1131 -21.14 -7.29 -11.31
CA ILE A 1131 -22.27 -7.22 -10.38
C ILE A 1131 -23.30 -6.22 -10.90
N VAL A 1132 -24.56 -6.39 -10.49
CA VAL A 1132 -25.65 -5.46 -10.77
C VAL A 1132 -26.13 -4.87 -9.45
N ASN A 1133 -25.99 -3.55 -9.32
CA ASN A 1133 -26.33 -2.84 -8.09
C ASN A 1133 -27.84 -2.56 -7.99
N GLN A 1134 -28.25 -1.87 -6.91
CA GLN A 1134 -29.64 -1.59 -6.57
C GLN A 1134 -30.40 -0.71 -7.59
N GLU A 1135 -29.70 0.04 -8.45
CA GLU A 1135 -30.30 0.82 -9.55
C GLU A 1135 -30.28 0.08 -10.90
N GLY A 1136 -29.88 -1.20 -10.91
CA GLY A 1136 -29.80 -2.01 -12.13
C GLY A 1136 -28.57 -1.72 -12.99
N ARG A 1137 -27.56 -1.00 -12.47
CA ARG A 1137 -26.31 -0.70 -13.20
C ARG A 1137 -25.37 -1.89 -13.14
N LEU A 1138 -24.82 -2.27 -14.30
CA LEU A 1138 -23.72 -3.22 -14.39
C LEU A 1138 -22.42 -2.57 -13.94
N LEU A 1139 -21.75 -3.20 -12.97
CA LEU A 1139 -20.51 -2.73 -12.37
C LEU A 1139 -19.43 -3.81 -12.53
N THR A 1140 -18.25 -3.41 -13.00
CA THR A 1140 -17.13 -4.32 -13.19
C THR A 1140 -16.32 -4.48 -11.91
N LEU A 1141 -16.04 -5.73 -11.53
CA LEU A 1141 -15.01 -6.09 -10.56
C LEU A 1141 -13.68 -6.25 -11.29
N ALA A 1142 -12.68 -5.50 -10.86
CA ALA A 1142 -11.37 -5.48 -11.49
C ALA A 1142 -10.38 -6.19 -10.57
N LYS A 1143 -9.61 -7.10 -11.15
CA LYS A 1143 -8.52 -7.77 -10.47
C LYS A 1143 -7.36 -6.79 -10.31
N GLY A 1144 -7.26 -6.19 -9.12
CA GLY A 1144 -6.15 -5.32 -8.74
C GLY A 1144 -5.04 -6.03 -7.97
N LEU A 1145 -5.30 -7.25 -7.49
CA LEU A 1145 -4.40 -8.00 -6.63
C LEU A 1145 -4.06 -9.35 -7.24
N ALA A 1146 -2.87 -9.84 -6.89
CA ALA A 1146 -2.47 -11.20 -7.22
C ALA A 1146 -3.33 -12.20 -6.43
N GLN A 1147 -3.51 -13.37 -7.03
CA GLN A 1147 -4.18 -14.49 -6.38
C GLN A 1147 -3.27 -15.05 -5.27
N GLN A 1148 -3.81 -15.34 -4.09
CA GLN A 1148 -3.04 -15.96 -3.01
C GLN A 1148 -3.25 -17.47 -2.94
N GLY A 1149 -2.14 -18.21 -2.96
CA GLY A 1149 -2.17 -19.67 -2.95
C GLY A 1149 -3.01 -20.23 -4.10
N GLU A 1150 -3.90 -21.15 -3.77
CA GLU A 1150 -4.75 -21.87 -4.72
C GLU A 1150 -6.20 -21.35 -4.73
N SER A 1151 -6.45 -20.10 -4.32
CA SER A 1151 -7.81 -19.52 -4.31
C SER A 1151 -8.22 -18.91 -5.66
N PHE A 1152 -9.21 -19.46 -6.36
CA PHE A 1152 -9.60 -18.97 -7.69
C PHE A 1152 -10.82 -18.03 -7.64
N PRO A 1153 -11.02 -17.14 -8.64
CA PRO A 1153 -12.27 -16.40 -8.79
C PRO A 1153 -13.48 -17.32 -8.69
N ASP A 1154 -14.58 -16.80 -8.15
CA ASP A 1154 -15.78 -17.57 -7.85
C ASP A 1154 -16.32 -18.37 -9.03
N TRP A 1155 -16.32 -17.77 -10.23
CA TRP A 1155 -16.73 -18.42 -11.47
C TRP A 1155 -15.76 -19.53 -11.89
N ASP A 1156 -14.44 -19.37 -11.67
CA ASP A 1156 -13.44 -20.39 -12.03
C ASP A 1156 -13.52 -21.61 -11.09
N VAL A 1157 -13.81 -21.39 -9.79
CA VAL A 1157 -14.11 -22.49 -8.86
C VAL A 1157 -15.26 -23.36 -9.38
N LEU A 1158 -16.33 -22.72 -9.89
CA LEU A 1158 -17.46 -23.45 -10.46
C LEU A 1158 -17.16 -24.09 -11.80
N CYS A 1159 -16.38 -23.45 -12.69
CA CYS A 1159 -15.89 -24.08 -13.91
C CYS A 1159 -15.13 -25.38 -13.59
N ARG A 1160 -14.26 -25.38 -12.58
CA ARG A 1160 -13.51 -26.57 -12.14
C ARG A 1160 -14.42 -27.65 -11.59
N LEU A 1161 -15.43 -27.27 -10.80
CA LEU A 1161 -16.41 -28.20 -10.25
C LEU A 1161 -17.27 -28.84 -11.35
N MET A 1162 -17.78 -28.04 -12.29
CA MET A 1162 -18.55 -28.51 -13.43
C MET A 1162 -17.71 -29.38 -14.37
N ALA A 1163 -16.43 -29.05 -14.56
CA ALA A 1163 -15.50 -29.90 -15.31
C ALA A 1163 -15.29 -31.26 -14.65
N ALA A 1164 -15.08 -31.28 -13.32
CA ALA A 1164 -14.95 -32.52 -12.56
C ALA A 1164 -16.24 -33.36 -12.57
N ASP A 1165 -17.41 -32.71 -12.66
CA ASP A 1165 -18.71 -33.38 -12.83
C ASP A 1165 -18.99 -33.84 -14.28
N GLY A 1166 -18.17 -33.42 -15.25
CA GLY A 1166 -18.41 -33.66 -16.67
C GLY A 1166 -19.68 -32.95 -17.19
N ALA A 1167 -20.08 -31.83 -16.58
CA ALA A 1167 -21.19 -31.01 -17.03
C ALA A 1167 -20.75 -30.12 -18.21
N PRO A 1168 -21.61 -29.82 -19.20
CA PRO A 1168 -21.32 -28.81 -20.22
C PRO A 1168 -21.49 -27.39 -19.66
N PHE A 1169 -20.53 -26.51 -19.94
CA PHE A 1169 -20.54 -25.09 -19.55
C PHE A 1169 -19.52 -24.26 -20.37
N PRO A 1170 -19.66 -22.92 -20.42
CA PRO A 1170 -18.68 -22.05 -21.06
C PRO A 1170 -17.40 -21.96 -20.23
N GLN A 1171 -16.25 -22.11 -20.87
CA GLN A 1171 -14.96 -22.28 -20.16
C GLN A 1171 -14.22 -20.98 -19.81
N THR A 1172 -14.69 -19.82 -20.27
CA THR A 1172 -14.03 -18.53 -20.03
C THR A 1172 -15.00 -17.52 -19.44
N LEU A 1173 -14.49 -16.57 -18.66
CA LEU A 1173 -15.30 -15.48 -18.08
C LEU A 1173 -16.14 -14.75 -19.13
N GLU A 1174 -15.54 -14.42 -20.27
CA GLU A 1174 -16.24 -13.75 -21.38
C GLU A 1174 -17.36 -14.64 -21.95
N ALA A 1175 -17.11 -15.94 -22.15
CA ALA A 1175 -18.12 -16.85 -22.67
C ALA A 1175 -19.30 -17.03 -21.70
N VAL A 1176 -19.03 -17.10 -20.39
CA VAL A 1176 -20.08 -17.12 -19.35
C VAL A 1176 -20.89 -15.83 -19.39
N TYR A 1177 -20.22 -14.68 -19.49
CA TYR A 1177 -20.87 -13.39 -19.65
C TYR A 1177 -21.81 -13.35 -20.86
N GLN A 1178 -21.32 -13.73 -22.03
CA GLN A 1178 -22.11 -13.71 -23.26
C GLN A 1178 -23.35 -14.60 -23.18
N GLU A 1179 -23.22 -15.79 -22.60
CA GLU A 1179 -24.32 -16.73 -22.47
C GLU A 1179 -25.43 -16.20 -21.55
N TRP A 1180 -25.09 -15.69 -20.36
CA TRP A 1180 -26.13 -15.13 -19.49
C TRP A 1180 -26.68 -13.83 -20.06
N ALA A 1181 -25.84 -12.96 -20.64
CA ALA A 1181 -26.26 -11.68 -21.23
C ALA A 1181 -27.28 -11.87 -22.36
N ALA A 1182 -27.15 -12.93 -23.17
CA ALA A 1182 -28.09 -13.27 -24.24
C ALA A 1182 -29.54 -13.50 -23.73
N LEU A 1183 -29.71 -13.87 -22.47
CA LEU A 1183 -31.03 -14.08 -21.84
C LEU A 1183 -31.73 -12.77 -21.45
N PHE A 1184 -31.01 -11.65 -21.37
CA PHE A 1184 -31.57 -10.35 -20.97
C PHE A 1184 -31.61 -9.35 -22.13
N PHE A 1185 -30.63 -9.41 -23.03
CA PHE A 1185 -30.48 -8.48 -24.13
C PHE A 1185 -30.75 -9.25 -25.43
N ALA A 1186 -31.94 -9.09 -26.02
CA ALA A 1186 -32.50 -9.89 -27.11
C ALA A 1186 -31.64 -9.96 -28.41
N GLY A 1187 -30.53 -10.69 -28.40
CA GLY A 1187 -29.67 -11.02 -29.55
C GLY A 1187 -28.95 -9.86 -30.26
N ALA A 1188 -29.39 -8.62 -30.02
CA ALA A 1188 -28.74 -7.39 -30.42
C ALA A 1188 -28.65 -6.50 -29.19
N VAL A 1189 -27.49 -5.88 -28.97
CA VAL A 1189 -27.31 -4.84 -27.95
C VAL A 1189 -27.50 -3.47 -28.64
N PRO A 1190 -28.71 -2.88 -28.72
CA PRO A 1190 -28.85 -1.45 -28.89
C PRO A 1190 -28.84 -0.78 -27.50
N ALA A 1191 -27.73 -0.11 -27.20
CA ALA A 1191 -27.67 1.17 -26.49
C ALA A 1191 -28.58 1.38 -25.26
N TRP A 1192 -28.67 0.40 -24.35
CA TRP A 1192 -28.90 0.69 -22.92
C TRP A 1192 -27.53 0.87 -22.24
N ASP A 1193 -26.98 2.06 -22.50
CA ASP A 1193 -26.00 2.80 -21.69
C ASP A 1193 -24.54 2.29 -21.51
N ARG A 1194 -23.71 2.71 -22.48
CA ARG A 1194 -22.43 3.41 -22.27
C ARG A 1194 -21.22 2.76 -21.59
N ALA A 1195 -21.19 1.50 -21.18
CA ALA A 1195 -19.88 0.84 -21.03
C ALA A 1195 -19.16 0.68 -22.40
N ALA A 1196 -19.96 0.51 -23.46
CA ALA A 1196 -19.49 0.39 -24.84
C ALA A 1196 -19.00 1.72 -25.46
N ALA A 1197 -19.43 2.88 -24.94
CA ALA A 1197 -18.91 4.19 -25.37
C ALA A 1197 -17.52 4.47 -24.79
N GLU A 1198 -17.23 3.98 -23.58
CA GLU A 1198 -15.92 4.10 -22.95
C GLU A 1198 -14.86 3.23 -23.64
N LYS A 1199 -15.24 2.02 -24.09
CA LYS A 1199 -14.34 1.06 -24.75
C LYS A 1199 -13.97 1.49 -26.18
N LYS A 1200 -14.89 2.14 -26.91
CA LYS A 1200 -14.60 2.73 -28.23
C LYS A 1200 -13.67 3.95 -28.11
N ARG A 1201 -13.84 4.77 -27.06
CA ARG A 1201 -12.97 5.91 -26.76
C ARG A 1201 -11.56 5.50 -26.32
N LEU A 1202 -11.42 4.36 -25.64
CA LEU A 1202 -10.12 3.74 -25.34
C LEU A 1202 -9.44 3.15 -26.58
N ALA A 1203 -10.20 2.64 -27.56
CA ALA A 1203 -9.67 2.19 -28.85
C ALA A 1203 -9.25 3.35 -29.78
N GLU A 1204 -9.89 4.53 -29.67
CA GLU A 1204 -9.51 5.78 -30.36
C GLU A 1204 -8.32 6.52 -29.68
N ILE A 1205 -7.93 6.11 -28.47
CA ILE A 1205 -6.76 6.60 -27.72
C ILE A 1205 -5.56 5.64 -27.87
N LEU A 1206 -5.79 4.41 -28.35
CA LEU A 1206 -4.77 3.39 -28.61
C LEU A 1206 -4.43 3.23 -30.11
N GLN A 1207 -5.09 3.99 -31.00
CA GLN A 1207 -4.62 4.34 -32.34
C GLN A 1207 -4.00 5.73 -32.29
#